data_AF-G6FTP0-F1
#
_entry.id   AF-G6FTP0-F1
#
_cell.length_a   1.000
_cell.length_b   1.000
_cell.length_c   1.000
_cell.angle_alpha   90.00
_cell.angle_beta   90.00
_cell.angle_gamma   90.00
#
_symmetry.space_group_name_H-M   'P 1'
#
loop_
_entity.id
_entity.type
_entity.pdbx_description
1 polymer ?
#
loop_
_entity_poly.entity_id
_entity_poly.type
_entity_poly.pdbx_seq_one_letter_code
_entity_poly.pdbx_strand_id
1 'polypeptide(L)'
;MISTQRIINCPNPICTHPTNPVGNRVCANCQTPLIHRYLWVIGSSAGTILQGEKVADRYEVIAPRIWLDTQPGKLPDIPGTIPKEIIPYLRLHQQRLHLPQVYGFVRSQTEAADDILLLENVPIDEAGNLYSALTKAWQQATAVRQVYWLWQILQLWQPLSELGVATSLLIPNNLRVQGWCVRLLQLQQSGQPSIKHLGECWQPLVVTAKSQVARDLQKIVQQMCSGEAELKDIAAQLNGLLLASAAELPLSIKVAGATDKGPEALIQNEDTCYPHNNNAIADSLLPRVAIVCDGIGGHEGGEVASQLAVQSVKLQIRALLQEVTEQAEIVPPDLLQQQLEASLRVINNIICNCNDEQKRTGTQRMATTIVMAAQIPQRIQTTAGWQSDNAHELYLVNVGDSRAYWITRNYCQLLTVDDDVATREVCHARSLYRQALQRPDATALTQALGTKHGELLLKQALFNNRIAVLATKHQKERVIAPILEAELRMKVVVPEDFDTDVFGTFTREVKRPGNQVEAARLKAKKALELTGESLAIASEGSFGPHPEIPFISSNREVVLLLDQIHNLEIVGEELSANTNHNHLVVESVEQAFQFAQKVGFPEHGLVVMFDELPNDKTEVIKGITSEEKLIEAVNFVLKNSPTGKAHLETDMRAMHNPTRMKNIEKATRDLLRKINSCCPECSMPGFTITSRIRGLPCALCYMPTSLTRAVIYQCQKCGFTQEELFPDGSEYAEPVNCNYCNP
;
A
#
# COMPACT_ATOMS: atom_id res chain seq x y z
N MET A 1 1.35 -16.03 -55.47
CA MET A 1 0.99 -15.47 -54.15
C MET A 1 1.55 -14.07 -54.09
N ILE A 2 0.70 -13.05 -54.22
CA ILE A 2 1.12 -11.67 -54.04
C ILE A 2 1.36 -11.52 -52.54
N SER A 3 2.63 -11.48 -52.12
CA SER A 3 3.00 -11.18 -50.74
C SER A 3 2.57 -9.74 -50.46
N THR A 4 1.37 -9.54 -49.91
CA THR A 4 0.95 -8.25 -49.37
C THR A 4 1.94 -7.86 -48.28
N GLN A 5 2.77 -6.87 -48.56
CA GLN A 5 3.78 -6.37 -47.63
C GLN A 5 3.05 -5.89 -46.36
N ARG A 6 3.40 -6.45 -45.20
CA ARG A 6 2.79 -6.07 -43.91
C ARG A 6 3.00 -4.58 -43.64
N ILE A 7 1.96 -3.93 -43.11
CA ILE A 7 1.94 -2.49 -42.87
C ILE A 7 1.87 -2.15 -41.38
N ILE A 8 2.43 -1.00 -41.02
CA ILE A 8 2.36 -0.39 -39.69
C ILE A 8 2.15 1.11 -39.83
N ASN A 9 1.29 1.68 -38.99
CA ASN A 9 0.99 3.10 -39.02
C ASN A 9 1.92 3.89 -38.09
N CYS A 10 2.38 5.04 -38.59
CA CYS A 10 3.13 6.02 -37.83
C CYS A 10 2.31 6.47 -36.62
N PRO A 11 2.87 6.47 -35.40
CA PRO A 11 2.15 6.90 -34.20
C PRO A 11 1.96 8.42 -34.14
N ASN A 12 2.65 9.19 -34.98
CA ASN A 12 2.54 10.64 -35.01
C ASN A 12 1.18 11.08 -35.58
N PRO A 13 0.31 11.77 -34.79
CA PRO A 13 -1.03 12.15 -35.21
C PRO A 13 -1.05 13.19 -36.35
N ILE A 14 0.03 13.95 -36.55
CA ILE A 14 0.14 14.95 -37.63
C ILE A 14 0.85 14.41 -38.88
N CYS A 15 1.14 13.11 -38.96
CA CYS A 15 1.76 12.52 -40.14
C CYS A 15 0.77 12.42 -41.31
N THR A 16 1.09 13.06 -42.45
CA THR A 16 0.23 13.06 -43.65
C THR A 16 0.15 11.71 -44.36
N HIS A 17 1.22 10.90 -44.32
CA HIS A 17 1.27 9.55 -44.88
C HIS A 17 1.76 8.56 -43.80
N PRO A 18 0.85 8.04 -42.95
CA PRO A 18 1.25 7.24 -41.79
C PRO A 18 1.59 5.78 -42.14
N THR A 19 1.19 5.25 -43.30
CA THR A 19 1.39 3.83 -43.64
C THR A 19 2.85 3.54 -44.00
N ASN A 20 3.45 2.56 -43.32
CA ASN A 20 4.83 2.13 -43.53
C ASN A 20 4.92 0.61 -43.62
N PRO A 21 5.92 0.03 -44.30
CA PRO A 21 6.26 -1.38 -44.16
C PRO A 21 6.72 -1.72 -42.73
N VAL A 22 6.34 -2.89 -42.22
CA VAL A 22 6.75 -3.38 -40.88
C VAL A 22 8.28 -3.46 -40.72
N GLY A 23 9.06 -3.61 -41.81
CA GLY A 23 10.53 -3.64 -41.73
C GLY A 23 11.19 -2.28 -41.41
N ASN A 24 10.45 -1.18 -41.46
CA ASN A 24 11.01 0.16 -41.24
C ASN A 24 11.13 0.47 -39.74
N ARG A 25 12.24 1.11 -39.34
CA ARG A 25 12.42 1.61 -37.96
C ARG A 25 11.86 3.01 -37.74
N VAL A 26 11.81 3.81 -38.81
CA VAL A 26 11.30 5.18 -38.81
C VAL A 26 10.29 5.36 -39.93
N CYS A 27 9.34 6.26 -39.74
CA CYS A 27 8.35 6.60 -40.75
C CYS A 27 9.04 7.22 -41.97
N ALA A 28 8.78 6.69 -43.16
CA ALA A 28 9.36 7.19 -44.41
C ALA A 28 8.97 8.66 -44.70
N ASN A 29 7.82 9.10 -44.20
CA ASN A 29 7.28 10.44 -44.45
C ASN A 29 7.77 11.49 -43.44
N CYS A 30 7.81 11.19 -42.14
CA CYS A 30 8.10 12.19 -41.09
C CYS A 30 9.24 11.80 -40.14
N GLN A 31 9.96 10.71 -40.40
CA GLN A 31 11.10 10.23 -39.60
C GLN A 31 10.78 9.87 -38.13
N THR A 32 9.50 9.92 -37.72
CA THR A 32 9.09 9.48 -36.38
C THR A 32 9.41 7.98 -36.21
N PRO A 33 10.04 7.56 -35.09
CA PRO A 33 10.24 6.16 -34.79
C PRO A 33 8.92 5.36 -34.84
N LEU A 34 8.94 4.23 -35.54
CA LEU A 34 7.80 3.33 -35.63
C LEU A 34 7.77 2.42 -34.39
N ILE A 35 6.56 2.10 -33.91
CA ILE A 35 6.36 1.32 -32.68
C ILE A 35 5.81 -0.05 -33.05
N HIS A 36 6.61 -1.10 -32.94
CA HIS A 36 6.18 -2.48 -33.18
C HIS A 36 5.68 -3.11 -31.88
N ARG A 37 4.37 -3.06 -31.65
CA ARG A 37 3.76 -3.61 -30.44
C ARG A 37 3.14 -4.98 -30.70
N TYR A 38 3.85 -6.03 -30.31
CA TYR A 38 3.33 -7.39 -30.28
C TYR A 38 2.58 -7.63 -28.97
N LEU A 39 1.38 -8.19 -29.10
CA LEU A 39 0.44 -8.40 -28.02
C LEU A 39 0.21 -9.90 -27.83
N TRP A 40 0.14 -10.33 -26.57
CA TRP A 40 -0.36 -11.65 -26.22
C TRP A 40 -1.87 -11.59 -26.03
N VAL A 41 -2.59 -12.56 -26.58
CA VAL A 41 -4.04 -12.49 -26.69
C VAL A 41 -4.70 -13.63 -25.93
N ILE A 42 -5.70 -13.28 -25.13
CA ILE A 42 -6.46 -14.20 -24.28
C ILE A 42 -7.93 -14.16 -24.69
N GLY A 43 -8.48 -15.33 -25.00
CA GLY A 43 -9.87 -15.51 -25.40
C GLY A 43 -10.05 -16.93 -25.99
N SER A 44 -11.27 -17.45 -25.94
CA SER A 44 -11.60 -18.79 -26.45
C SER A 44 -11.35 -18.93 -27.95
N SER A 45 -11.63 -17.87 -28.73
CA SER A 45 -11.41 -17.79 -30.18
C SER A 45 -10.03 -17.29 -30.60
N ALA A 46 -9.24 -16.74 -29.67
CA ALA A 46 -7.97 -16.06 -29.99
C ALA A 46 -6.90 -16.98 -30.60
N GLY A 47 -6.94 -18.28 -30.27
CA GLY A 47 -6.00 -19.27 -30.77
C GLY A 47 -6.36 -19.88 -32.14
N THR A 48 -7.59 -19.66 -32.62
CA THR A 48 -8.12 -20.32 -33.83
C THR A 48 -8.13 -19.42 -35.07
N ILE A 49 -7.91 -18.11 -34.89
CA ILE A 49 -7.86 -17.13 -35.97
C ILE A 49 -6.60 -17.38 -36.83
N LEU A 50 -6.75 -17.31 -38.15
CA LEU A 50 -5.70 -17.71 -39.09
C LEU A 50 -4.56 -16.67 -39.11
N GLN A 51 -3.32 -17.16 -39.26
CA GLN A 51 -2.16 -16.29 -39.43
C GLN A 51 -2.32 -15.40 -40.68
N GLY A 52 -2.03 -14.11 -40.53
CA GLY A 52 -2.19 -13.09 -41.57
C GLY A 52 -3.58 -12.46 -41.63
N GLU A 53 -4.55 -12.97 -40.87
CA GLU A 53 -5.87 -12.34 -40.75
C GLU A 53 -5.78 -11.02 -39.97
N LYS A 54 -6.65 -10.06 -40.30
CA LYS A 54 -6.73 -8.76 -39.64
C LYS A 54 -8.00 -8.70 -38.80
N VAL A 55 -7.84 -8.54 -37.49
CA VAL A 55 -8.92 -8.45 -36.51
C VAL A 55 -9.23 -6.99 -36.19
N ALA A 56 -10.52 -6.63 -36.23
CA ALA A 56 -11.02 -5.27 -35.97
C ALA A 56 -10.30 -4.17 -36.78
N ASP A 57 -9.91 -4.48 -38.03
CA ASP A 57 -9.15 -3.62 -38.94
C ASP A 57 -7.83 -3.04 -38.38
N ARG A 58 -7.34 -3.60 -37.27
CA ARG A 58 -6.21 -3.06 -36.51
C ARG A 58 -5.16 -4.10 -36.16
N TYR A 59 -5.54 -5.28 -35.71
CA TYR A 59 -4.60 -6.26 -35.19
C TYR A 59 -4.31 -7.32 -36.25
N GLU A 60 -3.06 -7.46 -36.66
CA GLU A 60 -2.65 -8.52 -37.60
C GLU A 60 -2.17 -9.75 -36.83
N VAL A 61 -2.71 -10.94 -37.15
CA VAL A 61 -2.33 -12.19 -36.49
C VAL A 61 -0.97 -12.67 -37.02
N ILE A 62 0.07 -12.62 -36.18
CA ILE A 62 1.44 -12.99 -36.55
C ILE A 62 1.73 -14.45 -36.26
N ALA A 63 1.21 -14.97 -35.13
CA ALA A 63 1.29 -16.36 -34.73
C ALA A 63 0.11 -16.69 -33.80
N PRO A 64 -0.13 -17.96 -33.42
CA PRO A 64 -1.18 -18.29 -32.46
C PRO A 64 -1.05 -17.45 -31.18
N ARG A 65 -2.09 -16.66 -30.87
CA ARG A 65 -2.15 -15.70 -29.75
C ARG A 65 -1.15 -14.53 -29.76
N ILE A 66 -0.39 -14.34 -30.84
CA ILE A 66 0.54 -13.21 -30.98
C ILE A 66 0.06 -12.30 -32.10
N TRP A 67 -0.42 -11.12 -31.74
CA TRP A 67 -0.96 -10.16 -32.68
C TRP A 67 -0.10 -8.89 -32.71
N LEU A 68 0.08 -8.31 -33.89
CA LEU A 68 0.75 -7.03 -34.07
C LEU A 68 -0.31 -5.93 -34.14
N ASP A 69 -0.19 -4.91 -33.29
CA ASP A 69 -0.98 -3.69 -33.44
C ASP A 69 -0.46 -2.86 -34.62
N THR A 70 -1.24 -2.78 -35.70
CA THR A 70 -0.88 -1.97 -36.88
C THR A 70 -1.16 -0.49 -36.69
N GLN A 71 -1.85 -0.08 -35.61
CA GLN A 71 -2.23 1.31 -35.31
C GLN A 71 -1.87 1.71 -33.86
N PRO A 72 -0.59 1.58 -33.44
CA PRO A 72 -0.16 1.73 -32.04
C PRO A 72 -0.30 3.14 -31.47
N GLY A 73 -0.46 4.16 -32.33
CA GLY A 73 -0.73 5.55 -31.96
C GLY A 73 -2.19 5.84 -31.59
N LYS A 74 -3.12 4.92 -31.88
CA LYS A 74 -4.51 5.04 -31.45
C LYS A 74 -4.72 4.33 -30.11
N LEU A 75 -5.58 4.86 -29.26
CA LEU A 75 -6.00 4.14 -28.05
C LEU A 75 -6.67 2.81 -28.43
N PRO A 76 -6.34 1.70 -27.77
CA PRO A 76 -7.10 0.45 -27.92
C PRO A 76 -8.52 0.62 -27.38
N ASP A 77 -9.41 -0.32 -27.69
CA ASP A 77 -10.72 -0.31 -27.08
C ASP A 77 -10.59 -0.59 -25.58
N ILE A 78 -11.24 0.24 -24.78
CA ILE A 78 -11.17 0.27 -23.32
C ILE A 78 -12.61 0.17 -22.82
N PRO A 79 -12.93 -0.78 -21.93
CA PRO A 79 -14.29 -0.93 -21.42
C PRO A 79 -14.65 0.25 -20.52
N GLY A 80 -15.94 0.61 -20.51
CA GLY A 80 -16.45 1.71 -19.66
C GLY A 80 -16.36 1.40 -18.15
N THR A 81 -16.40 0.11 -17.80
CA THR A 81 -16.19 -0.39 -16.43
C THR A 81 -15.06 -1.42 -16.45
N ILE A 82 -14.19 -1.38 -15.44
CA ILE A 82 -13.03 -2.30 -15.34
C ILE A 82 -13.53 -3.71 -14.98
N PRO A 83 -13.31 -4.72 -15.84
CA PRO A 83 -13.69 -6.10 -15.55
C PRO A 83 -12.90 -6.68 -14.38
N LYS A 84 -13.52 -7.57 -13.59
CA LYS A 84 -12.90 -8.13 -12.38
C LYS A 84 -11.68 -9.00 -12.69
N GLU A 85 -11.70 -9.64 -13.85
CA GLU A 85 -10.68 -10.57 -14.35
C GLU A 85 -9.34 -9.86 -14.57
N ILE A 86 -9.35 -8.55 -14.85
CA ILE A 86 -8.15 -7.77 -15.10
C ILE A 86 -7.61 -7.03 -13.88
N ILE A 87 -8.39 -6.93 -12.79
CA ILE A 87 -7.98 -6.24 -11.55
C ILE A 87 -6.62 -6.71 -11.04
N PRO A 88 -6.27 -8.02 -11.03
CA PRO A 88 -4.95 -8.44 -10.59
C PRO A 88 -3.80 -7.86 -11.41
N TYR A 89 -3.96 -7.73 -12.74
CA TYR A 89 -2.92 -7.11 -13.59
C TYR A 89 -2.71 -5.64 -13.23
N LEU A 90 -3.79 -4.92 -12.94
CA LEU A 90 -3.77 -3.52 -12.60
C LEU A 90 -3.13 -3.29 -11.22
N ARG A 91 -3.53 -4.08 -10.22
CA ARG A 91 -2.96 -4.02 -8.85
C ARG A 91 -1.51 -4.45 -8.80
N LEU A 92 -1.09 -5.40 -9.64
CA LEU A 92 0.30 -5.86 -9.73
C LEU A 92 1.17 -5.03 -10.68
N HIS A 93 0.75 -3.82 -11.06
CA HIS A 93 1.52 -2.99 -11.98
C HIS A 93 2.95 -2.71 -11.49
N GLN A 94 3.18 -2.67 -10.18
CA GLN A 94 4.52 -2.56 -9.60
C GLN A 94 5.44 -3.73 -9.98
N GLN A 95 4.87 -4.90 -10.23
CA GLN A 95 5.60 -6.09 -10.68
C GLN A 95 5.73 -6.15 -12.22
N ARG A 96 5.51 -5.03 -12.93
CA ARG A 96 5.57 -4.97 -14.41
C ARG A 96 6.89 -5.43 -15.02
N LEU A 97 7.97 -5.49 -14.25
CA LEU A 97 9.21 -6.08 -14.72
C LEU A 97 9.02 -7.54 -15.15
N HIS A 98 8.20 -8.27 -14.39
CA HIS A 98 7.92 -9.69 -14.55
C HIS A 98 6.56 -9.97 -15.19
N LEU A 99 5.62 -9.03 -15.07
CA LEU A 99 4.22 -9.24 -15.45
C LEU A 99 3.81 -8.50 -16.74
N PRO A 100 2.93 -9.12 -17.54
CA PRO A 100 2.33 -8.43 -18.67
C PRO A 100 1.30 -7.40 -18.18
N GLN A 101 0.98 -6.44 -19.05
CA GLN A 101 0.07 -5.34 -18.76
C GLN A 101 -1.14 -5.38 -19.68
N VAL A 102 -2.29 -5.00 -19.17
CA VAL A 102 -3.52 -4.93 -19.97
C VAL A 102 -3.40 -3.79 -20.96
N TYR A 103 -3.42 -4.13 -22.24
CA TYR A 103 -3.38 -3.17 -23.33
C TYR A 103 -4.79 -2.64 -23.64
N GLY A 104 -5.75 -3.53 -23.78
CA GLY A 104 -7.15 -3.24 -24.10
C GLY A 104 -7.89 -4.48 -24.53
N PHE A 105 -8.99 -4.31 -25.27
CA PHE A 105 -9.87 -5.42 -25.68
C PHE A 105 -10.17 -5.39 -27.18
N VAL A 106 -10.62 -6.54 -27.69
CA VAL A 106 -11.38 -6.61 -28.93
C VAL A 106 -12.75 -7.16 -28.59
N ARG A 107 -13.79 -6.34 -28.83
CA ARG A 107 -15.16 -6.74 -28.56
C ARG A 107 -15.59 -7.86 -29.48
N SER A 108 -16.24 -8.85 -28.90
CA SER A 108 -16.91 -9.90 -29.68
C SER A 108 -18.09 -9.32 -30.45
N GLN A 109 -18.31 -9.80 -31.69
CA GLN A 109 -19.45 -9.41 -32.52
C GLN A 109 -20.72 -10.21 -32.21
N THR A 110 -20.62 -11.25 -31.37
CA THR A 110 -21.73 -12.14 -31.01
C THR A 110 -21.87 -12.21 -29.49
N GLU A 111 -23.10 -12.11 -28.97
CA GLU A 111 -23.41 -12.18 -27.53
C GLU A 111 -22.92 -13.47 -26.84
N ALA A 112 -22.64 -14.52 -27.62
CA ALA A 112 -22.21 -15.84 -27.13
C ALA A 112 -20.68 -16.01 -26.99
N ALA A 113 -19.86 -15.05 -27.40
CA ALA A 113 -18.39 -15.16 -27.33
C ALA A 113 -17.79 -14.06 -26.45
N ASP A 114 -16.87 -14.45 -25.57
CA ASP A 114 -16.19 -13.54 -24.65
C ASP A 114 -15.31 -12.52 -25.40
N ASP A 115 -15.19 -11.33 -24.82
CA ASP A 115 -14.24 -10.32 -25.30
C ASP A 115 -12.81 -10.82 -25.25
N ILE A 116 -12.03 -10.44 -26.25
CA ILE A 116 -10.64 -10.84 -26.36
C ILE A 116 -9.77 -9.83 -25.63
N LEU A 117 -9.07 -10.28 -24.59
CA LEU A 117 -8.14 -9.48 -23.80
C LEU A 117 -6.78 -9.40 -24.50
N LEU A 118 -6.27 -8.17 -24.67
CA LEU A 118 -4.96 -7.88 -25.24
C LEU A 118 -3.98 -7.53 -24.12
N LEU A 119 -2.86 -8.24 -24.07
CA LEU A 119 -1.77 -7.98 -23.13
C LEU A 119 -0.53 -7.46 -23.87
N GLU A 120 0.03 -6.37 -23.36
CA GLU A 120 1.35 -5.86 -23.74
C GLU A 120 2.39 -6.15 -22.67
N ASN A 121 3.63 -5.69 -22.87
CA ASN A 121 4.74 -5.97 -21.95
C ASN A 121 4.91 -7.49 -21.69
N VAL A 122 4.69 -8.26 -22.76
CA VAL A 122 4.79 -9.71 -22.78
C VAL A 122 6.18 -10.13 -23.25
N PRO A 123 6.67 -11.34 -22.90
CA PRO A 123 7.98 -11.82 -23.31
C PRO A 123 8.00 -12.24 -24.79
N ILE A 124 7.85 -11.25 -25.67
CA ILE A 124 7.93 -11.34 -27.14
C ILE A 124 9.05 -10.39 -27.62
N ASP A 125 9.88 -10.84 -28.55
CA ASP A 125 10.94 -10.03 -29.16
C ASP A 125 10.43 -9.09 -30.27
N GLU A 126 11.30 -8.22 -30.79
CA GLU A 126 10.97 -7.27 -31.86
C GLU A 126 10.56 -7.94 -33.19
N ALA A 127 10.82 -9.24 -33.34
CA ALA A 127 10.44 -10.03 -34.51
C ALA A 127 9.12 -10.80 -34.29
N GLY A 128 8.48 -10.65 -33.13
CA GLY A 128 7.22 -11.32 -32.81
C GLY A 128 7.38 -12.75 -32.30
N ASN A 129 8.59 -13.16 -31.89
CA ASN A 129 8.84 -14.50 -31.34
C ASN A 129 8.79 -14.49 -29.81
N LEU A 130 8.23 -15.53 -29.22
CA LEU A 130 8.27 -15.73 -27.77
C LEU A 130 9.70 -16.00 -27.30
N TYR A 131 10.09 -15.39 -26.19
CA TYR A 131 11.27 -15.82 -25.47
C TYR A 131 11.14 -17.28 -24.99
N SER A 132 12.30 -17.91 -24.75
CA SER A 132 12.35 -19.32 -24.37
C SER A 132 11.58 -19.59 -23.09
N ALA A 133 10.85 -20.71 -23.05
CA ALA A 133 10.30 -21.23 -21.82
C ALA A 133 11.44 -21.52 -20.82
N LEU A 134 11.19 -21.28 -19.54
CA LEU A 134 12.16 -21.51 -18.46
C LEU A 134 12.76 -22.91 -18.53
N THR A 135 11.91 -23.93 -18.69
CA THR A 135 12.30 -25.34 -18.80
C THR A 135 13.27 -25.61 -19.95
N LYS A 136 13.06 -24.96 -21.11
CA LYS A 136 13.93 -25.10 -22.28
C LYS A 136 15.28 -24.40 -22.08
N ALA A 137 15.28 -23.22 -21.45
CA ALA A 137 16.49 -22.44 -21.20
C ALA A 137 17.32 -22.99 -20.03
N TRP A 138 16.70 -23.76 -19.14
CA TRP A 138 17.28 -24.22 -17.87
C TRP A 138 18.64 -24.91 -18.02
N GLN A 139 18.76 -25.91 -18.90
CA GLN A 139 19.99 -26.70 -19.03
C GLN A 139 21.17 -25.90 -19.60
N GLN A 140 20.87 -24.88 -20.42
CA GLN A 140 21.87 -24.02 -21.04
C GLN A 140 22.33 -22.89 -20.11
N ALA A 141 21.56 -22.60 -19.06
CA ALA A 141 21.87 -21.55 -18.10
C ALA A 141 23.07 -21.90 -17.22
N THR A 142 23.76 -20.86 -16.73
CA THR A 142 24.80 -21.00 -15.71
C THR A 142 24.19 -21.36 -14.35
N ALA A 143 24.99 -21.87 -13.42
CA ALA A 143 24.54 -22.22 -12.07
C ALA A 143 23.88 -21.03 -11.36
N VAL A 144 24.54 -19.87 -11.34
CA VAL A 144 23.99 -18.60 -10.80
C VAL A 144 22.66 -18.26 -11.44
N ARG A 145 22.54 -18.39 -12.76
CA ARG A 145 21.31 -18.03 -13.50
C ARG A 145 20.14 -18.95 -13.14
N GLN A 146 20.40 -20.25 -12.95
CA GLN A 146 19.40 -21.21 -12.51
C GLN A 146 18.82 -20.81 -11.15
N VAL A 147 19.68 -20.54 -10.16
CA VAL A 147 19.24 -20.11 -8.82
C VAL A 147 18.52 -18.77 -8.89
N TYR A 148 19.04 -17.81 -9.67
CA TYR A 148 18.46 -16.47 -9.77
C TYR A 148 17.04 -16.46 -10.34
N TRP A 149 16.75 -17.31 -11.33
CA TRP A 149 15.39 -17.43 -11.86
C TRP A 149 14.42 -18.00 -10.83
N LEU A 150 14.82 -19.02 -10.07
CA LEU A 150 13.98 -19.56 -8.99
C LEU A 150 13.76 -18.52 -7.89
N TRP A 151 14.80 -17.74 -7.56
CA TRP A 151 14.69 -16.65 -6.59
C TRP A 151 13.67 -15.61 -7.04
N GLN A 152 13.70 -15.17 -8.30
CA GLN A 152 12.70 -14.23 -8.84
C GLN A 152 11.28 -14.80 -8.80
N ILE A 153 11.10 -16.09 -9.13
CA ILE A 153 9.79 -16.75 -9.04
C ILE A 153 9.28 -16.76 -7.60
N LEU A 154 10.15 -16.99 -6.62
CA LEU A 154 9.80 -16.97 -5.21
C LEU A 154 9.41 -15.57 -4.73
N GLN A 155 10.09 -14.52 -5.18
CA GLN A 155 9.73 -13.12 -4.86
C GLN A 155 8.34 -12.75 -5.39
N LEU A 156 7.92 -13.31 -6.52
CA LEU A 156 6.57 -13.12 -7.06
C LEU A 156 5.50 -13.92 -6.32
N TRP A 157 5.87 -14.91 -5.49
CA TRP A 157 4.92 -15.82 -4.86
C TRP A 157 3.91 -15.09 -3.98
N GLN A 158 4.39 -14.29 -3.03
CA GLN A 158 3.53 -13.56 -2.09
C GLN A 158 2.57 -12.58 -2.78
N PRO A 159 3.03 -11.61 -3.60
CA PRO A 159 2.11 -10.64 -4.22
C PRO A 159 1.09 -11.30 -5.15
N LEU A 160 1.44 -12.40 -5.83
CA LEU A 160 0.49 -13.13 -6.67
C LEU A 160 -0.50 -13.97 -5.83
N SER A 161 -0.07 -14.49 -4.67
CA SER A 161 -0.92 -15.27 -3.76
C SER A 161 -1.99 -14.39 -3.12
N GLU A 162 -1.63 -13.18 -2.68
CA GLU A 162 -2.53 -12.18 -2.10
C GLU A 162 -3.68 -11.79 -3.04
N LEU A 163 -3.48 -11.94 -4.36
CA LEU A 163 -4.49 -11.65 -5.38
C LEU A 163 -5.07 -12.91 -6.05
N GLY A 164 -4.80 -14.11 -5.51
CA GLY A 164 -5.37 -15.36 -6.00
C GLY A 164 -4.90 -15.80 -7.39
N VAL A 165 -3.71 -15.34 -7.81
CA VAL A 165 -3.14 -15.61 -9.15
C VAL A 165 -1.79 -16.34 -9.10
N ALA A 166 -1.39 -16.89 -7.95
CA ALA A 166 -0.12 -17.60 -7.79
C ALA A 166 0.02 -18.86 -8.66
N THR A 167 -1.09 -19.47 -9.10
CA THR A 167 -1.05 -20.60 -10.05
C THR A 167 -0.40 -20.24 -11.39
N SER A 168 -0.32 -18.95 -11.73
CA SER A 168 0.43 -18.46 -12.88
C SER A 168 1.89 -18.92 -12.88
N LEU A 169 2.50 -19.09 -11.71
CA LEU A 169 3.90 -19.52 -11.53
C LEU A 169 4.09 -21.03 -11.67
N LEU A 170 3.02 -21.82 -11.62
CA LEU A 170 3.08 -23.28 -11.69
C LEU A 170 3.02 -23.81 -13.12
N ILE A 171 2.71 -22.96 -14.10
CA ILE A 171 2.48 -23.37 -15.49
C ILE A 171 3.79 -23.23 -16.28
N PRO A 172 4.45 -24.34 -16.67
CA PRO A 172 5.81 -24.28 -17.22
C PRO A 172 5.93 -23.45 -18.51
N ASN A 173 4.90 -23.46 -19.35
CA ASN A 173 4.87 -22.72 -20.61
C ASN A 173 4.49 -21.24 -20.44
N ASN A 174 4.02 -20.84 -19.25
CA ASN A 174 3.71 -19.45 -18.91
C ASN A 174 4.97 -18.69 -18.47
N LEU A 175 5.93 -19.39 -17.84
CA LEU A 175 7.21 -18.85 -17.41
C LEU A 175 8.22 -18.78 -18.57
N ARG A 176 8.57 -17.56 -18.96
CA ARG A 176 9.58 -17.27 -19.99
C ARG A 176 10.78 -16.57 -19.38
N VAL A 177 11.92 -16.66 -20.07
CA VAL A 177 13.15 -15.99 -19.64
C VAL A 177 13.68 -15.05 -20.71
N GLN A 178 13.87 -13.79 -20.35
CA GLN A 178 14.52 -12.76 -21.16
C GLN A 178 15.87 -12.43 -20.54
N GLY A 179 16.91 -13.15 -20.96
CA GLY A 179 18.24 -13.05 -20.36
C GLY A 179 18.22 -13.44 -18.88
N TRP A 180 18.34 -12.45 -18.01
CA TRP A 180 18.34 -12.66 -16.56
C TRP A 180 16.95 -12.68 -15.93
N CYS A 181 15.94 -12.09 -16.59
CA CYS A 181 14.63 -11.81 -16.03
C CYS A 181 13.63 -12.92 -16.37
N VAL A 182 12.90 -13.41 -15.36
CA VAL A 182 11.73 -14.29 -15.51
C VAL A 182 10.52 -13.42 -15.82
N ARG A 183 9.70 -13.82 -16.79
CA ARG A 183 8.50 -13.08 -17.20
C ARG A 183 7.34 -14.03 -17.42
N LEU A 184 6.14 -13.61 -17.02
CA LEU A 184 4.89 -14.34 -17.28
C LEU A 184 4.25 -13.90 -18.60
N LEU A 185 3.59 -14.83 -19.29
CA LEU A 185 2.78 -14.51 -20.47
C LEU A 185 1.39 -14.00 -20.10
N GLN A 186 0.82 -14.54 -19.02
CA GLN A 186 -0.50 -14.16 -18.51
C GLN A 186 -0.64 -14.53 -17.03
N LEU A 187 -1.60 -13.91 -16.36
CA LEU A 187 -2.09 -14.32 -15.06
C LEU A 187 -3.19 -15.38 -15.21
N GLN A 188 -3.26 -16.29 -14.26
CA GLN A 188 -4.26 -17.35 -14.14
C GLN A 188 -4.89 -17.30 -12.76
N GLN A 189 -6.21 -17.19 -12.71
CA GLN A 189 -6.98 -17.32 -11.48
C GLN A 189 -7.42 -18.77 -11.36
N SER A 190 -6.81 -19.50 -10.42
CA SER A 190 -7.22 -20.87 -10.11
C SER A 190 -6.68 -21.27 -8.75
N GLY A 191 -7.57 -21.65 -7.84
CA GLY A 191 -7.22 -22.20 -6.52
C GLY A 191 -6.33 -21.30 -5.64
N GLN A 192 -5.93 -21.85 -4.51
CA GLN A 192 -4.91 -21.25 -3.63
C GLN A 192 -3.75 -22.24 -3.52
N PRO A 193 -2.74 -22.14 -4.40
CA PRO A 193 -1.62 -23.05 -4.35
C PRO A 193 -0.75 -22.74 -3.13
N SER A 194 -0.22 -23.78 -2.51
CA SER A 194 0.82 -23.67 -1.47
C SER A 194 2.23 -23.76 -2.06
N ILE A 195 3.24 -23.37 -1.28
CA ILE A 195 4.66 -23.44 -1.66
C ILE A 195 5.09 -24.89 -2.02
N LYS A 196 4.39 -25.89 -1.48
CA LYS A 196 4.57 -27.30 -1.84
C LYS A 196 4.39 -27.54 -3.34
N HIS A 197 3.34 -26.98 -3.94
CA HIS A 197 3.10 -27.12 -5.37
C HIS A 197 4.19 -26.44 -6.20
N LEU A 198 4.74 -25.32 -5.70
CA LEU A 198 5.90 -24.68 -6.34
C LEU A 198 7.14 -25.58 -6.29
N GLY A 199 7.39 -26.21 -5.14
CA GLY A 199 8.45 -27.21 -4.98
C GLY A 199 8.29 -28.39 -5.93
N GLU A 200 7.08 -28.95 -6.03
CA GLU A 200 6.74 -30.04 -6.97
C GLU A 200 7.02 -29.63 -8.43
N CYS A 201 6.66 -28.41 -8.84
CA CYS A 201 6.99 -27.88 -10.17
C CYS A 201 8.49 -27.72 -10.41
N TRP A 202 9.29 -27.49 -9.37
CA TRP A 202 10.74 -27.30 -9.48
C TRP A 202 11.54 -28.61 -9.48
N GLN A 203 10.98 -29.71 -8.97
CA GLN A 203 11.68 -31.01 -8.92
C GLN A 203 12.31 -31.42 -10.27
N PRO A 204 11.61 -31.35 -11.43
CA PRO A 204 12.20 -31.74 -12.71
C PRO A 204 13.35 -30.82 -13.15
N LEU A 205 13.31 -29.55 -12.76
CA LEU A 205 14.38 -28.59 -13.06
C LEU A 205 15.63 -28.94 -12.26
N VAL A 206 15.49 -29.20 -10.96
CA VAL A 206 16.63 -29.47 -10.07
C VAL A 206 17.39 -30.74 -10.46
N VAL A 207 16.72 -31.76 -11.00
CA VAL A 207 17.38 -32.97 -11.53
C VAL A 207 18.42 -32.66 -12.61
N THR A 208 18.20 -31.60 -13.39
CA THR A 208 19.11 -31.17 -14.46
C THR A 208 19.86 -29.87 -14.13
N ALA A 209 19.90 -29.49 -12.85
CA ALA A 209 20.66 -28.34 -12.38
C ALA A 209 22.16 -28.57 -12.50
N LYS A 210 22.92 -27.46 -12.59
CA LYS A 210 24.38 -27.50 -12.64
C LYS A 210 24.94 -28.04 -11.32
N SER A 211 26.02 -28.83 -11.40
CA SER A 211 26.59 -29.54 -10.26
C SER A 211 26.98 -28.64 -9.09
N GLN A 212 27.34 -27.37 -9.38
CA GLN A 212 27.69 -26.36 -8.37
C GLN A 212 26.54 -26.06 -7.39
N VAL A 213 25.28 -26.14 -7.85
CA VAL A 213 24.10 -25.74 -7.07
C VAL A 213 23.09 -26.86 -6.88
N ALA A 214 23.23 -27.98 -7.60
CA ALA A 214 22.24 -29.06 -7.63
C ALA A 214 21.94 -29.65 -6.25
N ARG A 215 22.97 -29.91 -5.43
CA ARG A 215 22.81 -30.52 -4.10
C ARG A 215 21.96 -29.64 -3.17
N ASP A 216 22.25 -28.35 -3.11
CA ASP A 216 21.57 -27.45 -2.18
C ASP A 216 20.19 -27.07 -2.71
N LEU A 217 20.02 -26.88 -4.02
CA LEU A 217 18.69 -26.75 -4.63
C LEU A 217 17.81 -27.98 -4.35
N GLN A 218 18.38 -29.19 -4.37
CA GLN A 218 17.63 -30.41 -4.07
C GLN A 218 17.14 -30.44 -2.63
N LYS A 219 17.95 -30.01 -1.65
CA LYS A 219 17.53 -29.89 -0.26
C LYS A 219 16.41 -28.86 -0.11
N ILE A 220 16.56 -27.68 -0.71
CA ILE A 220 15.55 -26.60 -0.66
C ILE A 220 14.22 -27.11 -1.23
N VAL A 221 14.24 -27.74 -2.41
CA VAL A 221 13.02 -28.27 -3.03
C VAL A 221 12.41 -29.42 -2.22
N GLN A 222 13.21 -30.29 -1.62
CA GLN A 222 12.71 -31.34 -0.73
C GLN A 222 11.99 -30.76 0.50
N GLN A 223 12.54 -29.70 1.10
CA GLN A 223 11.89 -28.97 2.20
C GLN A 223 10.58 -28.32 1.73
N MET A 224 10.56 -27.65 0.58
CA MET A 224 9.32 -27.09 0.03
C MET A 224 8.25 -28.19 -0.14
N CYS A 225 8.64 -29.38 -0.59
CA CYS A 225 7.74 -30.49 -0.84
C CYS A 225 7.22 -31.18 0.44
N SER A 226 7.86 -31.00 1.61
CA SER A 226 7.40 -31.59 2.87
C SER A 226 6.08 -30.98 3.34
N GLY A 227 5.82 -29.72 2.97
CA GLY A 227 4.64 -28.96 3.38
C GLY A 227 4.77 -28.25 4.74
N GLU A 228 5.89 -28.43 5.44
CA GLU A 228 6.18 -27.81 6.75
C GLU A 228 7.11 -26.59 6.64
N ALA A 229 7.66 -26.31 5.45
CA ALA A 229 8.62 -25.22 5.27
C ALA A 229 7.95 -23.84 5.26
N GLU A 230 8.50 -22.90 6.02
CA GLU A 230 8.11 -21.49 5.95
C GLU A 230 8.72 -20.82 4.72
N LEU A 231 7.95 -19.92 4.09
CA LEU A 231 8.41 -19.17 2.91
C LEU A 231 9.69 -18.37 3.19
N LYS A 232 9.80 -17.80 4.39
CA LYS A 232 10.94 -16.98 4.81
C LYS A 232 12.23 -17.80 4.84
N ASP A 233 12.17 -19.03 5.35
CA ASP A 233 13.33 -19.92 5.42
C ASP A 233 13.78 -20.37 4.03
N ILE A 234 12.83 -20.70 3.15
CA ILE A 234 13.12 -21.05 1.76
C ILE A 234 13.74 -19.85 1.03
N ALA A 235 13.22 -18.64 1.24
CA ALA A 235 13.75 -17.43 0.65
C ALA A 235 15.19 -17.14 1.13
N ALA A 236 15.46 -17.28 2.43
CA ALA A 236 16.78 -17.09 3.00
C ALA A 236 17.80 -18.10 2.44
N GLN A 237 17.44 -19.39 2.39
CA GLN A 237 18.32 -20.44 1.84
C GLN A 237 18.62 -20.23 0.35
N LEU A 238 17.59 -19.90 -0.43
CA LEU A 238 17.74 -19.66 -1.86
C LEU A 238 18.56 -18.40 -2.15
N ASN A 239 18.37 -17.34 -1.36
CA ASN A 239 19.19 -16.13 -1.42
C ASN A 239 20.66 -16.41 -1.09
N GLY A 240 20.93 -17.14 0.00
CA GLY A 240 22.29 -17.53 0.38
C GLY A 240 23.01 -18.31 -0.73
N LEU A 241 22.31 -19.28 -1.34
CA LEU A 241 22.86 -20.05 -2.46
C LEU A 241 23.12 -19.16 -3.70
N LEU A 242 22.23 -18.21 -3.98
CA LEU A 242 22.39 -17.27 -5.09
C LEU A 242 23.64 -16.41 -4.89
N LEU A 243 23.78 -15.80 -3.72
CA LEU A 243 24.92 -14.94 -3.39
C LEU A 243 26.23 -15.75 -3.39
N ALA A 244 26.24 -16.96 -2.83
CA ALA A 244 27.41 -17.82 -2.78
C ALA A 244 27.89 -18.23 -4.18
N SER A 245 26.94 -18.48 -5.10
CA SER A 245 27.26 -18.80 -6.49
C SER A 245 27.66 -17.56 -7.28
N ALA A 246 27.02 -16.40 -7.04
CA ALA A 246 27.32 -15.13 -7.71
C ALA A 246 28.72 -14.62 -7.37
N ALA A 247 29.16 -14.80 -6.11
CA ALA A 247 30.48 -14.41 -5.62
C ALA A 247 31.65 -15.08 -6.35
N GLU A 248 31.43 -16.23 -7.01
CA GLU A 248 32.47 -16.91 -7.79
C GLU A 248 32.74 -16.27 -9.16
N LEU A 249 31.84 -15.39 -9.61
CA LEU A 249 31.96 -14.76 -10.92
C LEU A 249 32.78 -13.48 -10.84
N PRO A 250 33.54 -13.11 -11.89
CA PRO A 250 34.22 -11.81 -11.89
C PRO A 250 33.21 -10.65 -12.00
N LEU A 251 33.41 -9.60 -11.22
CA LEU A 251 32.64 -8.35 -11.28
C LEU A 251 33.56 -7.16 -11.56
N SER A 252 33.29 -6.44 -12.65
CA SER A 252 33.95 -5.18 -12.98
C SER A 252 32.90 -4.10 -13.21
N ILE A 253 32.87 -3.09 -12.34
CA ILE A 253 31.93 -1.98 -12.43
C ILE A 253 32.68 -0.69 -12.79
N LYS A 254 32.12 0.04 -13.75
CA LYS A 254 32.51 1.42 -14.06
C LYS A 254 31.28 2.29 -13.97
N VAL A 255 31.34 3.33 -13.17
CA VAL A 255 30.25 4.29 -12.99
C VAL A 255 30.69 5.63 -13.56
N ALA A 256 29.81 6.26 -14.32
CA ALA A 256 29.97 7.60 -14.84
C ALA A 256 28.61 8.31 -14.74
N GLY A 257 28.64 9.62 -14.52
CA GLY A 257 27.45 10.46 -14.52
C GLY A 257 27.73 11.78 -15.21
N ALA A 258 26.69 12.30 -15.85
CA ALA A 258 26.69 13.56 -16.57
C ALA A 258 25.33 14.22 -16.36
N THR A 259 25.32 15.55 -16.39
CA THR A 259 24.09 16.35 -16.34
C THR A 259 24.30 17.57 -17.25
N ASP A 260 23.22 18.06 -17.84
CA ASP A 260 23.21 19.22 -18.73
C ASP A 260 21.96 20.06 -18.46
N LYS A 261 22.09 21.39 -18.52
CA LYS A 261 20.96 22.30 -18.29
C LYS A 261 19.87 22.15 -19.35
N GLY A 262 20.22 21.66 -20.53
CA GLY A 262 19.34 21.62 -21.69
C GLY A 262 19.23 22.99 -22.36
N PRO A 263 18.07 23.29 -23.00
CA PRO A 263 17.88 24.50 -23.80
C PRO A 263 18.16 25.80 -23.05
N GLU A 264 18.58 26.85 -23.76
CA GLU A 264 18.90 28.16 -23.18
C GLU A 264 17.74 28.80 -22.40
N ALA A 265 16.50 28.43 -22.74
CA ALA A 265 15.28 28.91 -22.07
C ALA A 265 15.16 28.45 -20.60
N LEU A 266 15.87 27.39 -20.19
CA LEU A 266 15.94 26.97 -18.79
C LEU A 266 16.93 27.85 -18.03
N ILE A 267 16.48 28.37 -16.89
CA ILE A 267 17.23 29.34 -16.07
C ILE A 267 18.42 28.65 -15.39
N GLN A 268 18.19 27.47 -14.83
CA GLN A 268 19.17 26.70 -14.06
C GLN A 268 18.97 25.20 -14.30
N ASN A 269 19.98 24.42 -13.93
CA ASN A 269 19.90 22.97 -13.93
C ASN A 269 19.50 22.51 -12.52
N GLU A 270 18.34 21.88 -12.39
CA GLU A 270 17.82 21.38 -11.11
C GLU A 270 18.20 19.91 -10.87
N ASP A 271 18.88 19.27 -11.83
CA ASP A 271 19.34 17.90 -11.76
C ASP A 271 20.69 17.79 -11.07
N THR A 272 20.81 16.87 -10.13
CA THR A 272 22.08 16.46 -9.53
C THR A 272 22.33 14.98 -9.75
N CYS A 273 23.55 14.61 -10.16
CA CYS A 273 23.96 13.21 -10.28
C CYS A 273 25.25 12.90 -9.51
N TYR A 274 25.42 11.62 -9.18
CA TYR A 274 26.64 11.04 -8.65
C TYR A 274 26.99 9.78 -9.45
N PRO A 275 28.23 9.65 -9.96
CA PRO A 275 29.32 10.63 -9.89
C PRO A 275 29.13 11.81 -10.86
N HIS A 276 29.75 12.96 -10.55
CA HIS A 276 29.85 14.11 -11.45
C HIS A 276 31.33 14.47 -11.64
N ASN A 277 31.68 15.16 -12.74
CA ASN A 277 33.06 15.41 -13.20
C ASN A 277 34.01 16.02 -12.15
N ASN A 278 33.48 16.68 -11.12
CA ASN A 278 34.26 17.28 -10.01
C ASN A 278 34.46 16.36 -8.80
N ASN A 279 33.93 15.13 -8.81
CA ASN A 279 34.17 14.20 -7.72
C ASN A 279 35.62 13.74 -7.75
N ALA A 280 36.38 14.09 -6.70
CA ALA A 280 37.75 13.67 -6.53
C ALA A 280 37.85 12.15 -6.75
N ILE A 281 38.88 11.74 -7.51
CA ILE A 281 39.22 10.36 -7.91
C ILE A 281 39.34 9.38 -6.71
N ALA A 282 39.18 9.86 -5.47
CA ALA A 282 39.36 9.15 -4.21
C ALA A 282 38.08 8.84 -3.38
N ASP A 283 36.86 9.14 -3.85
CA ASP A 283 35.64 8.79 -3.08
C ASP A 283 35.38 7.26 -3.13
N SER A 284 35.39 6.60 -1.97
CA SER A 284 35.25 5.14 -1.83
C SER A 284 33.93 4.58 -2.35
N LEU A 285 32.92 5.45 -2.55
CA LEU A 285 31.61 5.10 -3.10
C LEU A 285 31.61 4.97 -4.64
N LEU A 286 32.57 5.57 -5.35
CA LEU A 286 32.60 5.66 -6.82
C LEU A 286 32.41 4.32 -7.57
N PRO A 287 33.01 3.18 -7.14
CA PRO A 287 32.80 1.92 -7.86
C PRO A 287 31.47 1.24 -7.52
N ARG A 288 30.72 1.73 -6.53
CA ARG A 288 29.59 1.01 -5.93
C ARG A 288 28.26 1.75 -6.03
N VAL A 289 28.26 3.07 -6.19
CA VAL A 289 27.04 3.88 -6.08
C VAL A 289 26.88 4.79 -7.29
N ALA A 290 25.66 4.82 -7.84
CA ALA A 290 25.21 5.80 -8.83
C ALA A 290 23.90 6.43 -8.33
N ILE A 291 23.76 7.76 -8.44
CA ILE A 291 22.57 8.49 -7.99
C ILE A 291 22.19 9.51 -9.05
N VAL A 292 20.90 9.68 -9.30
CA VAL A 292 20.33 10.79 -10.05
C VAL A 292 19.14 11.33 -9.26
N CYS A 293 19.11 12.64 -9.06
CA CYS A 293 18.00 13.35 -8.44
C CYS A 293 17.59 14.50 -9.36
N ASP A 294 16.30 14.57 -9.68
CA ASP A 294 15.68 15.64 -10.47
C ASP A 294 14.91 16.55 -9.50
N GLY A 295 15.27 17.83 -9.43
CA GLY A 295 14.55 18.82 -8.62
C GLY A 295 13.18 19.13 -9.23
N ILE A 296 12.11 19.09 -8.43
CA ILE A 296 10.76 19.16 -9.01
C ILE A 296 10.49 20.54 -9.62
N GLY A 297 10.32 20.57 -10.94
CA GLY A 297 9.91 21.77 -11.67
C GLY A 297 8.56 22.32 -11.22
N GLY A 298 8.47 23.65 -11.08
CA GLY A 298 7.29 24.33 -10.52
C GLY A 298 7.31 24.44 -9.00
N HIS A 299 8.32 23.84 -8.34
CA HIS A 299 8.67 24.14 -6.97
C HIS A 299 9.88 25.08 -6.87
N GLU A 300 9.99 25.86 -5.80
CA GLU A 300 11.18 26.70 -5.57
C GLU A 300 12.32 25.86 -4.95
N GLY A 301 13.56 26.08 -5.40
CA GLY A 301 14.76 25.45 -4.82
C GLY A 301 14.94 23.96 -5.16
N GLY A 302 14.49 23.52 -6.34
CA GLY A 302 14.69 22.15 -6.82
C GLY A 302 16.17 21.76 -6.88
N GLU A 303 17.05 22.68 -7.27
CA GLU A 303 18.51 22.51 -7.28
C GLU A 303 19.09 22.27 -5.88
N VAL A 304 18.55 22.96 -4.87
CA VAL A 304 18.96 22.79 -3.47
C VAL A 304 18.52 21.42 -2.97
N ALA A 305 17.27 21.02 -3.25
CA ALA A 305 16.76 19.71 -2.85
C ALA A 305 17.56 18.57 -3.48
N SER A 306 17.80 18.61 -4.80
CA SER A 306 18.52 17.55 -5.51
C SER A 306 19.97 17.44 -5.03
N GLN A 307 20.65 18.58 -4.82
CA GLN A 307 22.00 18.61 -4.27
C GLN A 307 22.06 18.08 -2.84
N LEU A 308 21.13 18.51 -1.97
CA LEU A 308 21.05 18.08 -0.58
C LEU A 308 20.77 16.57 -0.48
N ALA A 309 19.86 16.06 -1.32
CA ALA A 309 19.57 14.63 -1.41
C ALA A 309 20.84 13.82 -1.72
N VAL A 310 21.57 14.17 -2.80
CA VAL A 310 22.79 13.45 -3.17
C VAL A 310 23.85 13.49 -2.06
N GLN A 311 24.07 14.64 -1.41
CA GLN A 311 25.07 14.73 -0.33
C GLN A 311 24.68 13.89 0.90
N SER A 312 23.42 13.94 1.31
CA SER A 312 22.92 13.18 2.46
C SER A 312 22.91 11.67 2.18
N VAL A 313 22.51 11.24 0.99
CA VAL A 313 22.54 9.83 0.55
C VAL A 313 23.94 9.26 0.66
N LYS A 314 24.95 9.98 0.17
CA LYS A 314 26.33 9.51 0.23
C LYS A 314 26.79 9.21 1.66
N LEU A 315 26.37 10.01 2.65
CA LEU A 315 26.72 9.76 4.05
C LEU A 315 26.03 8.50 4.60
N GLN A 316 24.71 8.39 4.39
CA GLN A 316 23.92 7.24 4.86
C GLN A 316 24.40 5.93 4.23
N ILE A 317 24.62 5.92 2.92
CA ILE A 317 25.07 4.72 2.20
C ILE A 317 26.50 4.36 2.58
N ARG A 318 27.38 5.33 2.84
CA ARG A 318 28.74 5.00 3.34
C ARG A 318 28.68 4.26 4.67
N ALA A 319 27.84 4.71 5.60
CA ALA A 319 27.65 4.02 6.88
C ALA A 319 27.09 2.61 6.69
N LEU A 320 26.05 2.46 5.86
CA LEU A 320 25.45 1.17 5.53
C LEU A 320 26.47 0.19 4.93
N LEU A 321 27.24 0.61 3.93
CA LEU A 321 28.24 -0.26 3.29
C LEU A 321 29.33 -0.68 4.28
N GLN A 322 29.73 0.21 5.20
CA GLN A 322 30.70 -0.13 6.24
C GLN A 322 30.13 -1.17 7.19
N GLU A 323 28.92 -0.95 7.72
CA GLU A 323 28.24 -1.88 8.62
C GLU A 323 28.13 -3.27 7.99
N VAL A 324 27.66 -3.35 6.75
CA VAL A 324 27.50 -4.61 6.01
C VAL A 324 28.83 -5.32 5.78
N THR A 325 29.93 -4.58 5.55
CA THR A 325 31.26 -5.17 5.37
C THR A 325 31.80 -5.80 6.68
N GLU A 326 31.39 -5.25 7.83
CA GLU A 326 31.81 -5.70 9.16
C GLU A 326 30.95 -6.87 9.69
N GLN A 327 29.77 -7.12 9.11
CA GLN A 327 28.92 -8.24 9.50
C GLN A 327 29.52 -9.59 9.09
N ALA A 328 29.42 -10.56 10.00
CA ALA A 328 29.89 -11.93 9.78
C ALA A 328 28.84 -12.82 9.09
N GLU A 329 27.57 -12.51 9.28
CA GLU A 329 26.44 -13.23 8.68
C GLU A 329 25.90 -12.48 7.46
N ILE A 330 25.24 -13.22 6.57
CA ILE A 330 24.60 -12.65 5.39
C ILE A 330 23.39 -11.82 5.83
N VAL A 331 23.36 -10.55 5.44
CA VAL A 331 22.23 -9.66 5.63
C VAL A 331 21.11 -10.06 4.66
N PRO A 332 19.92 -10.43 5.17
CA PRO A 332 18.80 -10.77 4.29
C PRO A 332 18.33 -9.57 3.46
N PRO A 333 17.79 -9.79 2.24
CA PRO A 333 17.34 -8.70 1.38
C PRO A 333 16.30 -7.77 2.00
N ASP A 334 15.40 -8.31 2.83
CA ASP A 334 14.35 -7.52 3.49
C ASP A 334 14.94 -6.50 4.47
N LEU A 335 16.00 -6.88 5.18
CA LEU A 335 16.68 -6.02 6.14
C LEU A 335 17.47 -4.91 5.42
N LEU A 336 18.17 -5.24 4.33
CA LEU A 336 18.83 -4.24 3.49
C LEU A 336 17.82 -3.23 2.91
N GLN A 337 16.65 -3.71 2.45
CA GLN A 337 15.58 -2.84 1.99
C GLN A 337 15.09 -1.91 3.11
N GLN A 338 14.89 -2.41 4.33
CA GLN A 338 14.49 -1.61 5.49
C GLN A 338 15.54 -0.54 5.84
N GLN A 339 16.83 -0.87 5.81
CA GLN A 339 17.91 0.08 6.07
C GLN A 339 18.02 1.17 4.99
N LEU A 340 17.85 0.81 3.72
CA LEU A 340 17.81 1.76 2.60
C LEU A 340 16.58 2.69 2.71
N GLU A 341 15.42 2.13 3.08
CA GLU A 341 14.21 2.90 3.34
C GLU A 341 14.38 3.88 4.50
N ALA A 342 14.94 3.43 5.62
CA ALA A 342 15.24 4.29 6.76
C ALA A 342 16.20 5.42 6.38
N SER A 343 17.22 5.11 5.59
CA SER A 343 18.15 6.11 5.04
C SER A 343 17.41 7.18 4.22
N LEU A 344 16.51 6.77 3.33
CA LEU A 344 15.67 7.70 2.55
C LEU A 344 14.77 8.56 3.42
N ARG A 345 14.18 8.01 4.48
CA ARG A 345 13.35 8.79 5.41
C ARG A 345 14.17 9.89 6.10
N VAL A 346 15.41 9.59 6.49
CA VAL A 346 16.34 10.58 7.05
C VAL A 346 16.62 11.68 6.03
N ILE A 347 16.97 11.32 4.79
CA ILE A 347 17.25 12.29 3.72
C ILE A 347 16.03 13.18 3.44
N ASN A 348 14.85 12.57 3.37
CA ASN A 348 13.60 13.28 3.19
C ASN A 348 13.34 14.28 4.32
N ASN A 349 13.54 13.87 5.57
CA ASN A 349 13.34 14.73 6.73
C ASN A 349 14.33 15.90 6.76
N ILE A 350 15.56 15.71 6.28
CA ILE A 350 16.52 16.80 6.13
C ILE A 350 15.98 17.88 5.17
N ILE A 351 15.46 17.50 4.01
CA ILE A 351 14.88 18.45 3.04
C ILE A 351 13.59 19.06 3.59
N CYS A 352 12.74 18.26 4.23
CA CYS A 352 11.49 18.71 4.84
C CYS A 352 11.73 19.75 5.94
N ASN A 353 12.69 19.50 6.85
CA ASN A 353 13.04 20.43 7.92
C ASN A 353 13.59 21.74 7.36
N CYS A 354 14.41 21.68 6.31
CA CYS A 354 14.89 22.87 5.62
C CYS A 354 13.75 23.71 5.03
N ASN A 355 12.72 23.05 4.50
CA ASN A 355 11.49 23.72 4.07
C ASN A 355 10.74 24.38 5.23
N ASP A 356 10.64 23.69 6.37
CA ASP A 356 9.91 24.17 7.55
C ASP A 356 10.62 25.36 8.21
N GLU A 357 11.95 25.30 8.36
CA GLU A 357 12.78 26.40 8.87
C GLU A 357 12.67 27.65 8.00
N GLN A 358 12.60 27.48 6.67
CA GLN A 358 12.42 28.56 5.71
C GLN A 358 10.94 28.96 5.53
N LYS A 359 10.02 28.33 6.26
CA LYS A 359 8.56 28.58 6.21
C LYS A 359 7.97 28.44 4.81
N ARG A 360 8.53 27.55 3.99
CA ARG A 360 8.07 27.27 2.62
C ARG A 360 6.76 26.48 2.66
N THR A 361 5.78 26.92 1.87
CA THR A 361 4.46 26.27 1.78
C THR A 361 4.06 25.98 0.34
N GLY A 362 3.21 24.96 0.14
CA GLY A 362 2.74 24.58 -1.20
C GLY A 362 3.89 24.32 -2.17
N THR A 363 3.85 24.98 -3.32
CA THR A 363 4.90 24.90 -4.35
C THR A 363 6.21 25.57 -3.94
N GLN A 364 6.26 26.37 -2.87
CA GLN A 364 7.55 26.93 -2.41
C GLN A 364 8.44 25.87 -1.75
N ARG A 365 7.87 24.73 -1.33
CA ARG A 365 8.63 23.64 -0.70
C ARG A 365 9.54 22.99 -1.73
N MET A 366 10.85 22.99 -1.44
CA MET A 366 11.85 22.28 -2.23
C MET A 366 11.57 20.79 -2.20
N ALA A 367 11.71 20.14 -3.34
CA ALA A 367 11.55 18.71 -3.45
C ALA A 367 12.32 18.14 -4.63
N THR A 368 12.61 16.84 -4.57
CA THR A 368 13.38 16.16 -5.62
C THR A 368 13.02 14.69 -5.72
N THR A 369 13.18 14.11 -6.90
CA THR A 369 13.16 12.67 -7.11
C THR A 369 14.49 12.05 -6.65
N ILE A 370 14.55 10.72 -6.57
CA ILE A 370 15.80 9.99 -6.46
C ILE A 370 15.69 8.67 -7.20
N VAL A 371 16.70 8.35 -8.01
CA VAL A 371 17.00 6.99 -8.44
C VAL A 371 18.45 6.68 -8.06
N MET A 372 18.66 5.59 -7.34
CA MET A 372 19.98 5.18 -6.87
C MET A 372 20.21 3.70 -7.13
N ALA A 373 21.43 3.38 -7.58
CA ALA A 373 21.95 2.02 -7.62
C ALA A 373 23.08 1.87 -6.61
N ALA A 374 23.02 0.86 -5.75
CA ALA A 374 24.02 0.58 -4.71
C ALA A 374 24.47 -0.89 -4.74
N GLN A 375 25.77 -1.10 -4.96
CA GLN A 375 26.40 -2.42 -4.97
C GLN A 375 26.91 -2.76 -3.56
N ILE A 376 26.36 -3.81 -2.97
CA ILE A 376 26.60 -4.16 -1.57
C ILE A 376 27.76 -5.18 -1.46
N PRO A 377 28.84 -4.86 -0.71
CA PRO A 377 29.99 -5.74 -0.51
C PRO A 377 29.77 -6.73 0.65
N GLN A 378 28.72 -7.56 0.58
CA GLN A 378 28.57 -8.61 1.59
C GLN A 378 29.70 -9.64 1.48
N ARG A 379 30.27 -10.03 2.62
CA ARG A 379 31.19 -11.17 2.70
C ARG A 379 30.40 -12.47 2.65
N ILE A 380 30.87 -13.44 1.88
CA ILE A 380 30.18 -14.72 1.75
C ILE A 380 31.12 -15.87 1.43
N GLN A 381 30.84 -17.03 2.03
CA GLN A 381 31.48 -18.27 1.63
C GLN A 381 30.87 -18.77 0.31
N THR A 382 31.72 -18.99 -0.69
CA THR A 382 31.27 -19.43 -2.01
C THR A 382 30.89 -20.91 -2.05
N THR A 383 30.24 -21.35 -3.13
CA THR A 383 29.90 -22.76 -3.31
C THR A 383 31.14 -23.67 -3.42
N ALA A 384 32.28 -23.11 -3.82
CA ALA A 384 33.59 -23.75 -3.84
C ALA A 384 34.32 -23.73 -2.47
N GLY A 385 33.75 -23.08 -1.45
CA GLY A 385 34.19 -23.14 -0.05
C GLY A 385 35.20 -22.06 0.37
N TRP A 386 35.63 -21.17 -0.52
CA TRP A 386 36.51 -20.04 -0.19
C TRP A 386 35.70 -18.80 0.21
N GLN A 387 36.30 -17.89 0.97
CA GLN A 387 35.64 -16.66 1.45
C GLN A 387 35.82 -15.52 0.44
N SER A 388 34.69 -14.96 -0.04
CA SER A 388 34.65 -13.78 -0.90
C SER A 388 34.35 -12.52 -0.09
N ASP A 389 35.02 -11.42 -0.42
CA ASP A 389 34.71 -10.09 0.13
C ASP A 389 33.54 -9.38 -0.60
N ASN A 390 32.88 -10.05 -1.55
CA ASN A 390 31.75 -9.48 -2.29
C ASN A 390 30.78 -10.56 -2.79
N ALA A 391 29.48 -10.31 -2.60
CA ALA A 391 28.38 -11.16 -3.05
C ALA A 391 27.77 -10.76 -4.40
N HIS A 392 28.25 -9.66 -5.01
CA HIS A 392 27.84 -9.16 -6.33
C HIS A 392 26.37 -8.77 -6.49
N GLU A 393 25.70 -8.43 -5.40
CA GLU A 393 24.34 -7.92 -5.43
C GLU A 393 24.29 -6.41 -5.67
N LEU A 394 23.19 -5.96 -6.25
CA LEU A 394 22.91 -4.58 -6.63
C LEU A 394 21.48 -4.24 -6.23
N TYR A 395 21.31 -3.17 -5.47
CA TYR A 395 20.01 -2.64 -5.07
C TYR A 395 19.67 -1.40 -5.87
N LEU A 396 18.42 -1.31 -6.31
CA LEU A 396 17.86 -0.12 -6.93
C LEU A 396 16.84 0.51 -5.97
N VAL A 397 16.95 1.81 -5.80
CA VAL A 397 16.07 2.63 -4.98
C VAL A 397 15.48 3.71 -5.88
N ASN A 398 14.17 3.90 -5.84
CA ASN A 398 13.47 4.89 -6.65
C ASN A 398 12.39 5.60 -5.83
N VAL A 399 12.32 6.93 -5.94
CA VAL A 399 11.19 7.76 -5.52
C VAL A 399 10.99 8.84 -6.57
N GLY A 400 9.80 8.91 -7.17
CA GLY A 400 9.47 9.82 -8.26
C GLY A 400 9.46 9.15 -9.63
N ASP A 401 9.65 9.94 -10.68
CA ASP A 401 9.58 9.52 -12.09
C ASP A 401 10.95 9.48 -12.79
N SER A 402 12.04 9.62 -12.01
CA SER A 402 13.38 9.24 -12.46
C SER A 402 13.43 7.74 -12.79
N ARG A 403 14.27 7.34 -13.75
CA ARG A 403 14.25 5.97 -14.30
C ARG A 403 15.60 5.28 -14.36
N ALA A 404 15.59 3.98 -14.05
CA ALA A 404 16.72 3.08 -14.29
C ALA A 404 16.39 2.08 -15.41
N TYR A 405 17.34 1.85 -16.31
CA TYR A 405 17.19 0.93 -17.44
C TYR A 405 18.30 -0.12 -17.46
N TRP A 406 17.94 -1.35 -17.82
CA TRP A 406 18.88 -2.41 -18.18
C TRP A 406 19.01 -2.49 -19.70
N ILE A 407 20.18 -2.13 -20.21
CA ILE A 407 20.45 -2.05 -21.65
C ILE A 407 21.45 -3.14 -22.06
N THR A 408 21.08 -3.93 -23.06
CA THR A 408 21.94 -4.92 -23.70
C THR A 408 22.04 -4.64 -25.20
N ARG A 409 22.86 -5.42 -25.91
CA ARG A 409 22.90 -5.35 -27.38
C ARG A 409 21.55 -5.65 -28.06
N ASN A 410 20.66 -6.35 -27.37
CA ASN A 410 19.44 -6.92 -27.96
C ASN A 410 18.15 -6.30 -27.43
N TYR A 411 18.17 -5.64 -26.27
CA TYR A 411 16.96 -5.07 -25.66
C TYR A 411 17.30 -4.00 -24.61
N CYS A 412 16.32 -3.12 -24.36
CA CYS A 412 16.31 -2.12 -23.30
C CYS A 412 15.08 -2.36 -22.41
N GLN A 413 15.28 -2.54 -21.10
CA GLN A 413 14.21 -2.84 -20.15
C GLN A 413 14.19 -1.79 -19.04
N LEU A 414 13.05 -1.13 -18.86
CA LEU A 414 12.81 -0.23 -17.73
C LEU A 414 12.70 -1.05 -16.44
N LEU A 415 13.45 -0.65 -15.41
CA LEU A 415 13.53 -1.34 -14.12
C LEU A 415 12.68 -0.68 -13.04
N THR A 416 12.47 0.63 -13.12
CA THR A 416 11.67 1.40 -12.16
C THR A 416 10.23 1.53 -12.63
N VAL A 417 9.35 1.86 -11.67
CA VAL A 417 7.97 2.27 -11.93
C VAL A 417 7.85 3.70 -11.41
N ASP A 418 7.30 4.58 -12.24
CA ASP A 418 7.21 6.00 -11.91
C ASP A 418 6.15 6.22 -10.82
N ASP A 419 6.45 7.07 -9.84
CA ASP A 419 5.50 7.50 -8.83
C ASP A 419 4.62 8.64 -9.34
N ASP A 420 3.81 8.40 -10.37
CA ASP A 420 2.95 9.39 -11.03
C ASP A 420 1.44 9.08 -10.90
N VAL A 421 0.61 10.05 -11.28
CA VAL A 421 -0.86 9.89 -11.25
C VAL A 421 -1.31 8.73 -12.16
N ALA A 422 -0.70 8.57 -13.34
CA ALA A 422 -1.07 7.50 -14.26
C ALA A 422 -0.89 6.12 -13.60
N THR A 423 0.26 5.89 -12.98
CA THR A 423 0.58 4.66 -12.24
C THR A 423 -0.36 4.47 -11.05
N ARG A 424 -0.68 5.54 -10.31
CA ARG A 424 -1.68 5.49 -9.22
C ARG A 424 -3.03 5.02 -9.72
N GLU A 425 -3.57 5.63 -10.79
CA GLU A 425 -4.89 5.26 -11.32
C GLU A 425 -4.94 3.80 -11.81
N VAL A 426 -3.83 3.31 -12.38
CA VAL A 426 -3.69 1.89 -12.75
C VAL A 426 -3.65 1.00 -11.52
N CYS A 427 -2.77 1.27 -10.55
CA CYS A 427 -2.65 0.45 -9.33
C CYS A 427 -3.96 0.40 -8.54
N HIS A 428 -4.76 1.46 -8.62
CA HIS A 428 -6.08 1.57 -7.97
C HIS A 428 -7.20 0.90 -8.79
N ALA A 429 -6.88 0.25 -9.91
CA ALA A 429 -7.81 -0.37 -10.84
C ALA A 429 -8.91 0.58 -11.34
N ARG A 430 -8.59 1.87 -11.48
CA ARG A 430 -9.51 2.91 -11.98
C ARG A 430 -9.40 3.13 -13.48
N SER A 431 -8.25 2.81 -14.07
CA SER A 431 -8.00 3.01 -15.51
C SER A 431 -6.95 2.03 -16.03
N LEU A 432 -6.97 1.78 -17.34
CA LEU A 432 -5.88 1.09 -18.03
C LEU A 432 -4.72 2.06 -18.27
N TYR A 433 -3.48 1.58 -18.28
CA TYR A 433 -2.30 2.45 -18.38
C TYR A 433 -2.32 3.37 -19.60
N ARG A 434 -2.71 2.85 -20.77
CA ARG A 434 -2.81 3.64 -22.01
C ARG A 434 -3.84 4.76 -21.93
N GLN A 435 -4.94 4.55 -21.20
CA GLN A 435 -5.96 5.55 -20.96
C GLN A 435 -5.51 6.56 -19.89
N ALA A 436 -4.88 6.09 -18.81
CA ALA A 436 -4.38 6.93 -17.73
C ALA A 436 -3.35 7.97 -18.24
N LEU A 437 -2.52 7.60 -19.22
CA LEU A 437 -1.58 8.51 -19.89
C LEU A 437 -2.25 9.65 -20.68
N GLN A 438 -3.54 9.58 -20.97
CA GLN A 438 -4.26 10.65 -21.68
C GLN A 438 -4.73 11.77 -20.75
N ARG A 439 -4.60 11.57 -19.43
CA ARG A 439 -5.01 12.59 -18.46
C ARG A 439 -4.06 13.79 -18.54
N PRO A 440 -4.56 15.02 -18.38
CA PRO A 440 -3.70 16.21 -18.32
C PRO A 440 -2.68 16.17 -17.18
N ASP A 441 -3.04 15.51 -16.07
CA ASP A 441 -2.22 15.38 -14.87
C ASP A 441 -1.47 14.04 -14.79
N ALA A 442 -1.42 13.25 -15.87
CA ALA A 442 -0.92 11.87 -15.87
C ALA A 442 0.50 11.74 -15.27
N THR A 443 1.39 12.68 -15.61
CA THR A 443 2.80 12.69 -15.19
C THR A 443 3.02 13.46 -13.89
N ALA A 444 1.96 13.94 -13.23
CA ALA A 444 2.11 14.63 -11.97
C ALA A 444 2.62 13.64 -10.90
N LEU A 445 3.69 14.03 -10.21
CA LEU A 445 4.28 13.21 -9.16
C LEU A 445 3.32 12.99 -7.99
N THR A 446 3.26 11.76 -7.53
CA THR A 446 2.52 11.33 -6.34
C THR A 446 3.43 11.17 -5.13
N GLN A 447 4.74 11.01 -5.35
CA GLN A 447 5.77 10.96 -4.32
C GLN A 447 7.04 11.67 -4.78
N ALA A 448 7.70 12.34 -3.84
CA ALA A 448 9.02 12.93 -3.99
C ALA A 448 9.61 13.28 -2.62
N LEU A 449 10.93 13.36 -2.53
CA LEU A 449 11.63 13.69 -1.29
C LEU A 449 11.43 15.16 -0.92
N GLY A 450 11.19 15.44 0.36
CA GLY A 450 11.14 16.80 0.95
C GLY A 450 9.76 17.45 1.01
N THR A 451 8.78 16.90 0.28
CA THR A 451 7.41 17.46 0.22
C THR A 451 6.66 17.34 1.55
N LYS A 452 6.87 16.22 2.26
CA LYS A 452 6.19 15.84 3.51
C LYS A 452 7.19 15.11 4.43
N HIS A 453 6.83 14.91 5.71
CA HIS A 453 7.65 14.11 6.62
C HIS A 453 7.86 12.67 6.13
N GLY A 454 8.98 12.07 6.53
CA GLY A 454 9.47 10.79 6.03
C GLY A 454 8.58 9.61 6.39
N GLU A 455 7.74 9.71 7.43
CA GLU A 455 6.73 8.68 7.71
C GLU A 455 5.66 8.58 6.62
N LEU A 456 5.49 9.65 5.83
CA LEU A 456 4.54 9.73 4.72
C LEU A 456 5.17 9.35 3.37
N LEU A 457 6.47 9.03 3.34
CA LEU A 457 7.05 8.31 2.20
C LEU A 457 6.51 6.88 2.24
N LEU A 458 5.50 6.64 1.42
CA LEU A 458 4.84 5.34 1.34
C LEU A 458 5.85 4.29 0.85
N LYS A 459 6.16 3.31 1.71
CA LYS A 459 6.24 1.93 1.24
C LYS A 459 4.79 1.47 1.07
N GLN A 460 4.42 1.04 -0.13
CA GLN A 460 3.02 0.90 -0.49
C GLN A 460 2.22 0.11 0.55
N ALA A 461 1.12 0.73 0.94
CA ALA A 461 0.52 0.64 2.27
C ALA A 461 -0.32 -0.63 2.49
N LEU A 462 -0.15 -1.23 3.68
CA LEU A 462 -0.86 -2.42 4.19
C LEU A 462 -2.38 -2.41 4.00
N PHE A 463 -2.97 -1.23 3.89
CA PHE A 463 -4.43 -1.02 3.79
C PHE A 463 -4.88 -0.38 2.47
N ASN A 464 -3.93 0.00 1.61
CA ASN A 464 -4.24 0.74 0.38
C ASN A 464 -5.06 -0.11 -0.59
N ASN A 465 -6.15 0.44 -1.13
CA ASN A 465 -7.09 -0.20 -2.06
C ASN A 465 -7.77 -1.49 -1.56
N ARG A 466 -7.69 -1.77 -0.26
CA ARG A 466 -8.49 -2.83 0.38
C ARG A 466 -9.90 -2.31 0.65
N ILE A 467 -10.86 -3.21 0.60
CA ILE A 467 -12.24 -2.92 0.99
C ILE A 467 -12.32 -3.14 2.50
N ALA A 468 -12.56 -2.07 3.25
CA ALA A 468 -12.80 -2.12 4.67
C ALA A 468 -14.31 -2.09 4.92
N VAL A 469 -14.83 -3.14 5.52
CA VAL A 469 -16.26 -3.25 5.82
C VAL A 469 -16.54 -2.56 7.15
N LEU A 470 -17.31 -1.48 7.11
CA LEU A 470 -17.72 -0.76 8.30
C LEU A 470 -19.02 -1.34 8.86
N ALA A 471 -18.91 -1.99 10.01
CA ALA A 471 -20.02 -2.60 10.75
C ALA A 471 -20.86 -1.51 11.46
N THR A 472 -21.75 -0.83 10.73
CA THR A 472 -22.58 0.27 11.24
C THR A 472 -24.02 0.27 10.67
N LYS A 473 -24.99 0.75 11.47
CA LYS A 473 -26.41 0.99 11.08
C LYS A 473 -26.87 2.44 11.31
N HIS A 474 -26.04 3.30 11.91
CA HIS A 474 -26.44 4.64 12.41
C HIS A 474 -25.65 5.80 11.80
N GLN A 475 -25.38 5.77 10.50
CA GLN A 475 -24.75 6.88 9.75
C GLN A 475 -23.34 7.28 10.22
N LYS A 476 -22.68 6.44 11.03
CA LYS A 476 -21.33 6.67 11.55
C LYS A 476 -20.27 6.69 10.44
N GLU A 477 -20.57 6.06 9.30
CA GLU A 477 -19.76 6.12 8.09
C GLU A 477 -19.50 7.56 7.64
N ARG A 478 -20.40 8.52 7.93
CA ARG A 478 -20.21 9.93 7.57
C ARG A 478 -18.97 10.57 8.20
N VAL A 479 -18.53 10.09 9.36
CA VAL A 479 -17.33 10.61 10.04
C VAL A 479 -16.15 9.65 9.93
N ILE A 480 -16.40 8.33 9.93
CA ILE A 480 -15.33 7.33 9.87
C ILE A 480 -14.78 7.19 8.44
N ALA A 481 -15.65 7.05 7.43
CA ALA A 481 -15.22 6.73 6.08
C ALA A 481 -14.34 7.83 5.45
N PRO A 482 -14.73 9.13 5.45
CA PRO A 482 -13.91 10.15 4.82
C PRO A 482 -12.48 10.23 5.39
N ILE A 483 -12.33 10.01 6.69
CA ILE A 483 -11.04 10.06 7.38
C ILE A 483 -10.15 8.88 6.95
N LEU A 484 -10.69 7.66 6.97
CA LEU A 484 -9.90 6.47 6.64
C LEU A 484 -9.63 6.35 5.14
N GLU A 485 -10.58 6.74 4.29
CA GLU A 485 -10.38 6.76 2.83
C GLU A 485 -9.34 7.81 2.42
N ALA A 486 -9.32 8.99 3.07
CA ALA A 486 -8.33 10.03 2.79
C ALA A 486 -6.92 9.63 3.25
N GLU A 487 -6.78 9.13 4.48
CA GLU A 487 -5.48 8.92 5.13
C GLU A 487 -4.88 7.55 4.82
N LEU A 488 -5.70 6.48 4.79
CA LEU A 488 -5.22 5.10 4.56
C LEU A 488 -5.47 4.60 3.13
N ARG A 489 -6.20 5.38 2.31
CA ARG A 489 -6.51 5.06 0.91
C ARG A 489 -7.20 3.70 0.72
N MET A 490 -7.93 3.25 1.74
CA MET A 490 -8.85 2.11 1.65
C MET A 490 -10.20 2.54 1.05
N LYS A 491 -11.04 1.59 0.66
CA LYS A 491 -12.44 1.85 0.30
C LYS A 491 -13.32 1.38 1.45
N VAL A 492 -14.13 2.26 2.03
CA VAL A 492 -15.03 1.89 3.13
C VAL A 492 -16.40 1.55 2.56
N VAL A 493 -16.91 0.36 2.86
CA VAL A 493 -18.25 -0.08 2.46
C VAL A 493 -19.09 -0.41 3.68
N VAL A 494 -20.38 -0.06 3.63
CA VAL A 494 -21.35 -0.43 4.66
C VAL A 494 -22.22 -1.54 4.05
N PRO A 495 -22.31 -2.74 4.65
CA PRO A 495 -23.15 -3.81 4.12
C PRO A 495 -24.64 -3.47 4.26
N GLU A 496 -25.42 -3.64 3.19
CA GLU A 496 -26.84 -3.24 3.12
C GLU A 496 -27.74 -4.00 4.10
N ASP A 497 -27.44 -5.27 4.40
CA ASP A 497 -28.24 -6.16 5.27
C ASP A 497 -27.63 -6.39 6.68
N PHE A 498 -26.73 -5.53 7.15
CA PHE A 498 -26.03 -5.76 8.43
C PHE A 498 -26.80 -5.17 9.63
N ASP A 499 -27.56 -6.01 10.35
CA ASP A 499 -28.21 -5.60 11.59
C ASP A 499 -27.25 -5.55 12.78
N THR A 500 -26.70 -4.36 13.08
CA THR A 500 -25.82 -4.14 14.23
C THR A 500 -26.51 -4.24 15.58
N ASP A 501 -27.85 -4.18 15.62
CA ASP A 501 -28.63 -4.09 16.87
C ASP A 501 -28.68 -5.43 17.61
N VAL A 502 -28.37 -6.54 16.91
CA VAL A 502 -28.21 -7.89 17.48
C VAL A 502 -27.08 -7.96 18.52
N PHE A 503 -26.13 -7.02 18.48
CA PHE A 503 -24.98 -6.95 19.38
C PHE A 503 -25.14 -5.94 20.54
N GLY A 504 -26.35 -5.39 20.71
CA GLY A 504 -26.71 -4.49 21.81
C GLY A 504 -27.19 -3.12 21.33
N THR A 505 -28.23 -2.59 21.98
CA THR A 505 -28.83 -1.28 21.63
C THR A 505 -28.69 -0.26 22.76
N PHE A 506 -28.54 1.02 22.39
CA PHE A 506 -28.50 2.12 23.38
C PHE A 506 -29.83 2.30 24.11
N THR A 507 -30.91 1.78 23.55
CA THR A 507 -32.27 1.88 24.11
C THR A 507 -32.63 0.67 24.98
N ARG A 508 -31.63 -0.07 25.47
CA ARG A 508 -31.75 -1.17 26.46
C ARG A 508 -32.57 -2.38 26.01
N GLU A 509 -32.78 -2.57 24.71
CA GLU A 509 -33.60 -3.68 24.17
C GLU A 509 -32.82 -4.99 24.02
N VAL A 510 -31.50 -4.92 23.80
CA VAL A 510 -30.59 -6.08 23.69
C VAL A 510 -29.37 -5.84 24.56
N LYS A 511 -29.01 -6.78 25.43
CA LYS A 511 -27.82 -6.68 26.30
C LYS A 511 -26.53 -6.81 25.47
N ARG A 512 -25.55 -5.95 25.74
CA ARG A 512 -24.22 -5.99 25.12
C ARG A 512 -23.44 -7.25 25.55
N PRO A 513 -22.77 -7.96 24.63
CA PRO A 513 -21.83 -9.01 24.99
C PRO A 513 -20.49 -8.40 25.43
N GLY A 514 -20.07 -8.68 26.67
CA GLY A 514 -18.76 -8.27 27.17
C GLY A 514 -18.54 -6.76 27.27
N ASN A 515 -17.28 -6.33 27.18
CA ASN A 515 -16.89 -4.91 27.19
C ASN A 515 -17.03 -4.25 25.79
N GLN A 516 -16.84 -2.92 25.70
CA GLN A 516 -17.00 -2.18 24.43
C GLN A 516 -16.11 -2.69 23.29
N VAL A 517 -14.86 -3.08 23.59
CA VAL A 517 -13.90 -3.57 22.60
C VAL A 517 -14.29 -4.96 22.12
N GLU A 518 -14.74 -5.83 23.03
CA GLU A 518 -15.25 -7.17 22.70
C GLU A 518 -16.48 -7.11 21.80
N ALA A 519 -17.43 -6.23 22.12
CA ALA A 519 -18.61 -5.99 21.29
C ALA A 519 -18.23 -5.47 19.89
N ALA A 520 -17.29 -4.50 19.80
CA ALA A 520 -16.79 -4.01 18.52
C ALA A 520 -16.07 -5.13 17.72
N ARG A 521 -15.28 -5.97 18.38
CA ARG A 521 -14.59 -7.10 17.76
C ARG A 521 -15.57 -8.13 17.20
N LEU A 522 -16.61 -8.48 17.94
CA LEU A 522 -17.66 -9.40 17.47
C LEU A 522 -18.41 -8.81 16.26
N LYS A 523 -18.72 -7.51 16.28
CA LYS A 523 -19.31 -6.80 15.14
C LYS A 523 -18.42 -6.85 13.91
N ALA A 524 -17.12 -6.55 14.07
CA ALA A 524 -16.15 -6.61 12.98
C ALA A 524 -16.05 -8.02 12.39
N LYS A 525 -15.91 -9.06 13.23
CA LYS A 525 -15.86 -10.46 12.78
C LYS A 525 -17.11 -10.87 12.02
N LYS A 526 -18.30 -10.50 12.50
CA LYS A 526 -19.54 -10.83 11.81
C LYS A 526 -19.66 -10.13 10.45
N ALA A 527 -19.20 -8.88 10.36
CA ALA A 527 -19.19 -8.15 9.10
C ALA A 527 -18.25 -8.81 8.07
N LEU A 528 -17.08 -9.30 8.50
CA LEU A 528 -16.16 -10.07 7.65
C LEU A 528 -16.80 -11.37 7.17
N GLU A 529 -17.43 -12.14 8.08
CA GLU A 529 -18.11 -13.39 7.72
C GLU A 529 -19.21 -13.21 6.68
N LEU A 530 -19.98 -12.12 6.77
CA LEU A 530 -21.10 -11.85 5.86
C LEU A 530 -20.66 -11.35 4.49
N THR A 531 -19.56 -10.60 4.43
CA THR A 531 -19.09 -9.96 3.19
C THR A 531 -18.01 -10.75 2.47
N GLY A 532 -17.31 -11.65 3.17
CA GLY A 532 -16.13 -12.35 2.66
C GLY A 532 -14.89 -11.47 2.52
N GLU A 533 -14.95 -10.21 2.97
CA GLU A 533 -13.79 -9.32 2.99
C GLU A 533 -12.83 -9.67 4.13
N SER A 534 -11.64 -9.08 4.10
CA SER A 534 -10.56 -9.39 5.05
C SER A 534 -10.21 -8.26 6.02
N LEU A 535 -10.86 -7.10 5.86
CA LEU A 535 -10.63 -5.90 6.65
C LEU A 535 -11.97 -5.33 7.12
N ALA A 536 -12.13 -5.12 8.42
CA ALA A 536 -13.36 -4.58 9.00
C ALA A 536 -13.07 -3.48 10.01
N ILE A 537 -14.00 -2.54 10.08
CA ILE A 537 -14.01 -1.47 11.07
C ILE A 537 -15.31 -1.59 11.85
N ALA A 538 -15.25 -1.48 13.17
CA ALA A 538 -16.43 -1.46 14.02
C ALA A 538 -16.31 -0.34 15.06
N SER A 539 -17.44 0.25 15.44
CA SER A 539 -17.46 1.29 16.48
C SER A 539 -18.49 1.03 17.56
N GLU A 540 -18.11 1.32 18.80
CA GLU A 540 -18.92 1.16 19.99
C GLU A 540 -18.81 2.36 20.93
N GLY A 541 -19.91 2.66 21.63
CA GLY A 541 -19.98 3.82 22.53
C GLY A 541 -20.64 3.49 23.86
N SER A 542 -20.32 4.24 24.90
CA SER A 542 -21.04 4.16 26.17
C SER A 542 -21.09 5.51 26.85
N PHE A 543 -22.13 5.71 27.66
CA PHE A 543 -22.27 6.85 28.54
C PHE A 543 -22.27 6.35 29.98
N GLY A 544 -21.59 7.08 30.86
CA GLY A 544 -21.46 6.73 32.26
C GLY A 544 -20.70 7.79 33.05
N PRO A 545 -20.59 7.64 34.38
CA PRO A 545 -19.84 8.55 35.22
C PRO A 545 -18.37 8.59 34.80
N HIS A 546 -17.75 9.77 34.83
CA HIS A 546 -16.34 9.92 34.48
C HIS A 546 -15.47 9.13 35.47
N PRO A 547 -14.50 8.29 35.01
CA PRO A 547 -13.71 7.41 35.88
C PRO A 547 -12.98 8.13 37.01
N GLU A 548 -12.52 9.36 36.75
CA GLU A 548 -11.81 10.18 37.74
C GLU A 548 -12.72 11.17 38.46
N ILE A 549 -13.90 11.49 37.91
CA ILE A 549 -14.83 12.49 38.45
C ILE A 549 -16.27 11.93 38.37
N PRO A 550 -16.64 11.00 39.27
CA PRO A 550 -17.86 10.20 39.13
C PRO A 550 -19.17 11.00 39.04
N PHE A 551 -19.18 12.27 39.44
CA PHE A 551 -20.35 13.14 39.41
C PHE A 551 -20.62 13.80 38.04
N ILE A 552 -19.72 13.62 37.06
CA ILE A 552 -19.84 14.17 35.71
C ILE A 552 -20.15 13.03 34.74
N SER A 553 -21.13 13.22 33.86
CA SER A 553 -21.39 12.27 32.76
C SER A 553 -20.29 12.35 31.70
N SER A 554 -19.88 11.19 31.19
CA SER A 554 -18.85 11.08 30.17
C SER A 554 -19.28 10.15 29.03
N ASN A 555 -18.71 10.36 27.85
CA ASN A 555 -18.87 9.52 26.68
C ASN A 555 -17.55 8.85 26.36
N ARG A 556 -17.54 7.51 26.29
CA ARG A 556 -16.43 6.73 25.77
C ARG A 556 -16.79 6.14 24.43
N GLU A 557 -16.11 6.54 23.36
CA GLU A 557 -16.24 5.97 22.02
C GLU A 557 -15.00 5.15 21.68
N VAL A 558 -15.21 4.03 20.99
CA VAL A 558 -14.20 3.07 20.55
C VAL A 558 -14.39 2.82 19.06
N VAL A 559 -13.30 2.87 18.28
CA VAL A 559 -13.26 2.46 16.87
C VAL A 559 -12.16 1.42 16.70
N LEU A 560 -12.54 0.23 16.27
CA LEU A 560 -11.66 -0.93 16.11
C LEU A 560 -11.46 -1.22 14.64
N LEU A 561 -10.20 -1.40 14.23
CA LEU A 561 -9.80 -1.96 12.94
C LEU A 561 -9.34 -3.41 13.16
N LEU A 562 -9.91 -4.32 12.37
CA LEU A 562 -9.57 -5.74 12.37
C LEU A 562 -9.12 -6.17 10.98
N ASP A 563 -7.92 -6.70 10.87
CA ASP A 563 -7.33 -7.18 9.63
C ASP A 563 -6.93 -8.65 9.76
N GLN A 564 -7.61 -9.51 8.99
CA GLN A 564 -7.36 -10.95 9.00
C GLN A 564 -6.11 -11.35 8.22
N ILE A 565 -5.71 -10.59 7.19
CA ILE A 565 -4.53 -10.94 6.37
C ILE A 565 -3.26 -10.82 7.21
N HIS A 566 -3.17 -9.74 7.98
CA HIS A 566 -1.98 -9.43 8.76
C HIS A 566 -2.10 -9.81 10.25
N ASN A 567 -3.24 -10.43 10.64
CA ASN A 567 -3.60 -10.74 12.02
C ASN A 567 -3.39 -9.54 12.97
N LEU A 568 -4.02 -8.43 12.62
CA LEU A 568 -3.82 -7.14 13.27
C LEU A 568 -5.14 -6.61 13.83
N GLU A 569 -5.10 -6.14 15.08
CA GLU A 569 -6.21 -5.50 15.77
C GLU A 569 -5.75 -4.19 16.42
N ILE A 570 -6.27 -3.06 15.94
CA ILE A 570 -5.91 -1.74 16.48
C ILE A 570 -7.18 -1.04 16.94
N VAL A 571 -7.11 -0.46 18.14
CA VAL A 571 -8.25 0.18 18.80
C VAL A 571 -7.95 1.64 19.05
N GLY A 572 -8.71 2.54 18.42
CA GLY A 572 -8.77 3.95 18.77
C GLY A 572 -9.88 4.21 19.78
N GLU A 573 -9.65 5.13 20.70
CA GLU A 573 -10.63 5.48 21.73
C GLU A 573 -10.63 6.97 22.06
N GLU A 574 -11.78 7.48 22.50
CA GLU A 574 -11.95 8.84 23.03
C GLU A 574 -12.82 8.77 24.28
N LEU A 575 -12.36 9.39 25.38
CA LEU A 575 -13.13 9.63 26.59
C LEU A 575 -13.37 11.14 26.72
N SER A 576 -14.62 11.58 26.66
CA SER A 576 -14.99 13.00 26.63
C SER A 576 -16.02 13.32 27.70
N ALA A 577 -15.76 14.34 28.52
CA ALA A 577 -16.76 14.95 29.42
C ALA A 577 -17.72 15.89 28.67
N ASN A 578 -17.44 16.21 27.40
CA ASN A 578 -18.34 16.98 26.56
C ASN A 578 -19.43 16.07 25.99
N THR A 579 -20.54 15.97 26.71
CA THR A 579 -21.74 15.23 26.32
C THR A 579 -22.98 16.00 26.74
N ASN A 580 -24.04 15.88 25.95
CA ASN A 580 -25.35 16.40 26.30
C ASN A 580 -26.23 15.36 27.03
N HIS A 581 -25.69 14.20 27.40
CA HIS A 581 -26.42 13.12 28.07
C HIS A 581 -27.16 13.63 29.31
N ASN A 582 -28.47 13.74 29.20
CA ASN A 582 -29.32 14.28 30.26
C ASN A 582 -30.74 13.75 30.14
N HIS A 583 -31.50 13.83 31.24
CA HIS A 583 -32.90 13.44 31.30
C HIS A 583 -33.69 14.36 32.24
N LEU A 584 -35.00 14.46 32.01
CA LEU A 584 -35.90 15.22 32.85
C LEU A 584 -37.32 14.64 32.77
N VAL A 585 -38.00 14.57 33.91
CA VAL A 585 -39.45 14.31 33.96
C VAL A 585 -40.18 15.64 33.81
N VAL A 586 -41.07 15.73 32.84
CA VAL A 586 -41.85 16.94 32.54
C VAL A 586 -43.35 16.69 32.71
N GLU A 587 -44.05 17.75 33.08
CA GLU A 587 -45.51 17.74 33.29
C GLU A 587 -46.25 18.57 32.23
N SER A 588 -45.51 19.30 31.38
CA SER A 588 -46.09 20.12 30.31
C SER A 588 -45.16 20.23 29.10
N VAL A 589 -45.74 20.64 27.97
CA VAL A 589 -45.00 20.89 26.72
C VAL A 589 -44.01 22.04 26.89
N GLU A 590 -44.35 23.06 27.68
CA GLU A 590 -43.45 24.19 27.96
C GLU A 590 -42.20 23.73 28.72
N GLN A 591 -42.36 22.85 29.72
CA GLN A 591 -41.22 22.25 30.43
C GLN A 591 -40.36 21.39 29.50
N ALA A 592 -40.99 20.64 28.58
CA ALA A 592 -40.29 19.88 27.56
C ALA A 592 -39.43 20.78 26.65
N PHE A 593 -39.95 21.92 26.20
CA PHE A 593 -39.20 22.88 25.38
C PHE A 593 -38.03 23.51 26.14
N GLN A 594 -38.20 23.85 27.42
CA GLN A 594 -37.11 24.39 28.24
C GLN A 594 -35.97 23.38 28.41
N PHE A 595 -36.30 22.09 28.58
CA PHE A 595 -35.31 21.01 28.59
C PHE A 595 -34.66 20.84 27.22
N ALA A 596 -35.45 20.78 26.15
CA ALA A 596 -35.00 20.62 24.77
C ALA A 596 -33.95 21.67 24.39
N GLN A 597 -34.21 22.94 24.68
CA GLN A 597 -33.27 24.04 24.43
C GLN A 597 -31.94 23.86 25.18
N LYS A 598 -31.99 23.42 26.45
CA LYS A 598 -30.77 23.20 27.27
C LYS A 598 -29.89 22.08 26.74
N VAL A 599 -30.46 21.07 26.10
CA VAL A 599 -29.72 19.89 25.61
C VAL A 599 -29.35 19.96 24.13
N GLY A 600 -29.62 21.11 23.48
CA GLY A 600 -29.22 21.41 22.11
C GLY A 600 -30.18 20.88 21.04
N PHE A 601 -31.47 20.77 21.34
CA PHE A 601 -32.52 20.50 20.33
C PHE A 601 -32.75 21.73 19.44
N PRO A 602 -33.05 21.58 18.14
CA PRO A 602 -33.36 20.34 17.40
C PRO A 602 -32.16 19.59 16.82
N GLU A 603 -30.94 20.15 16.91
CA GLU A 603 -29.73 19.51 16.39
C GLU A 603 -29.43 18.18 17.10
N HIS A 604 -29.72 18.12 18.40
CA HIS A 604 -29.78 16.89 19.18
C HIS A 604 -31.21 16.36 19.25
N GLY A 605 -31.38 15.09 18.88
CA GLY A 605 -32.67 14.43 18.99
C GLY A 605 -33.08 14.16 20.44
N LEU A 606 -34.38 13.95 20.64
CA LEU A 606 -34.96 13.59 21.92
C LEU A 606 -35.67 12.23 21.84
N VAL A 607 -35.78 11.60 23.01
CA VAL A 607 -36.62 10.43 23.25
C VAL A 607 -37.62 10.80 24.34
N VAL A 608 -38.90 10.46 24.13
CA VAL A 608 -39.98 10.70 25.09
C VAL A 608 -40.57 9.34 25.49
N MET A 609 -40.69 9.10 26.79
CA MET A 609 -41.10 7.83 27.39
C MET A 609 -42.15 8.00 28.48
N PHE A 610 -42.94 6.96 28.71
CA PHE A 610 -43.98 6.95 29.76
C PHE A 610 -43.39 6.93 31.17
N ASP A 611 -42.20 6.34 31.36
CA ASP A 611 -41.48 6.27 32.63
C ASP A 611 -39.95 6.15 32.38
N GLU A 612 -39.12 6.20 33.42
CA GLU A 612 -37.66 6.02 33.35
C GLU A 612 -37.26 4.60 32.88
N LEU A 613 -38.11 3.61 33.17
CA LEU A 613 -37.96 2.21 32.78
C LEU A 613 -39.27 1.68 32.16
N PRO A 614 -39.56 1.99 30.88
CA PRO A 614 -40.78 1.54 30.20
C PRO A 614 -40.77 0.02 30.00
N ASN A 615 -41.96 -0.59 30.10
CA ASN A 615 -42.13 -2.06 30.02
C ASN A 615 -42.39 -2.53 28.59
N ASP A 616 -42.89 -1.66 27.70
CA ASP A 616 -43.18 -1.97 26.29
C ASP A 616 -42.51 -0.98 25.32
N LYS A 617 -42.18 -1.44 24.11
CA LYS A 617 -41.59 -0.62 23.04
C LYS A 617 -42.54 0.49 22.55
N THR A 618 -43.86 0.29 22.69
CA THR A 618 -44.87 1.30 22.33
C THR A 618 -44.86 2.50 23.28
N GLU A 619 -44.17 2.39 24.42
CA GLU A 619 -44.05 3.44 25.44
C GLU A 619 -42.83 4.34 25.20
N VAL A 620 -42.10 4.16 24.09
CA VAL A 620 -40.86 4.89 23.77
C VAL A 620 -40.92 5.50 22.37
N ILE A 621 -40.97 6.83 22.30
CA ILE A 621 -40.95 7.60 21.05
C ILE A 621 -39.55 8.16 20.84
N LYS A 622 -38.85 7.72 19.77
CA LYS A 622 -37.43 8.07 19.49
C LYS A 622 -37.29 8.90 18.22
N GLY A 623 -36.16 9.59 18.07
CA GLY A 623 -35.81 10.28 16.82
C GLY A 623 -36.62 11.56 16.62
N ILE A 624 -36.98 12.21 17.72
CA ILE A 624 -37.70 13.48 17.70
C ILE A 624 -36.67 14.57 17.40
N THR A 625 -36.79 15.20 16.24
CA THR A 625 -35.86 16.24 15.74
C THR A 625 -36.58 17.48 15.18
N SER A 626 -37.88 17.64 15.47
CA SER A 626 -38.65 18.83 15.10
C SER A 626 -39.63 19.20 16.20
N GLU A 627 -39.91 20.50 16.35
CA GLU A 627 -40.78 21.02 17.41
C GLU A 627 -42.17 20.40 17.35
N GLU A 628 -42.73 20.25 16.15
CA GLU A 628 -44.03 19.61 15.91
C GLU A 628 -44.08 18.19 16.49
N LYS A 629 -43.06 17.36 16.18
CA LYS A 629 -42.98 15.98 16.69
C LYS A 629 -42.77 15.92 18.19
N LEU A 630 -42.07 16.91 18.77
CA LEU A 630 -41.90 16.99 20.22
C LEU A 630 -43.23 17.27 20.91
N ILE A 631 -44.01 18.22 20.39
CA ILE A 631 -45.35 18.54 20.90
C ILE A 631 -46.26 17.32 20.81
N GLU A 632 -46.29 16.64 19.66
CA GLU A 632 -47.09 15.44 19.46
C GLU A 632 -46.70 14.32 20.44
N ALA A 633 -45.40 14.02 20.55
CA ALA A 633 -44.89 12.96 21.41
C ALA A 633 -45.17 13.25 22.90
N VAL A 634 -44.91 14.47 23.36
CA VAL A 634 -45.13 14.86 24.76
C VAL A 634 -46.62 14.85 25.10
N ASN A 635 -47.49 15.41 24.24
CA ASN A 635 -48.94 15.37 24.46
C ASN A 635 -49.48 13.94 24.47
N PHE A 636 -48.98 13.09 23.57
CA PHE A 636 -49.34 11.68 23.54
C PHE A 636 -48.97 10.99 24.86
N VAL A 637 -47.74 11.17 25.35
CA VAL A 637 -47.31 10.53 26.59
C VAL A 637 -48.05 11.11 27.80
N LEU A 638 -48.16 12.43 27.94
CA LEU A 638 -48.87 13.05 29.08
C LEU A 638 -50.33 12.61 29.17
N LYS A 639 -50.99 12.38 28.03
CA LYS A 639 -52.39 11.94 27.98
C LYS A 639 -52.58 10.45 28.31
N ASN A 640 -51.61 9.61 27.95
CA ASN A 640 -51.74 8.16 28.03
C ASN A 640 -50.91 7.53 29.16
N SER A 641 -50.00 8.27 29.79
CA SER A 641 -49.16 7.75 30.86
C SER A 641 -49.96 7.61 32.17
N PRO A 642 -49.71 6.54 32.96
CA PRO A 642 -50.41 6.32 34.23
C PRO A 642 -50.22 7.44 35.25
N THR A 643 -49.12 8.19 35.14
CA THR A 643 -48.71 9.23 36.08
C THR A 643 -49.07 10.64 35.61
N GLY A 644 -49.51 10.81 34.36
CA GLY A 644 -49.71 12.11 33.73
C GLY A 644 -48.41 12.90 33.51
N LYS A 645 -47.26 12.24 33.57
CA LYS A 645 -45.92 12.81 33.34
C LYS A 645 -45.25 12.14 32.15
N ALA A 646 -44.27 12.83 31.56
CA ALA A 646 -43.45 12.30 30.48
C ALA A 646 -41.97 12.33 30.88
N HIS A 647 -41.25 11.24 30.67
CA HIS A 647 -39.81 11.18 30.86
C HIS A 647 -39.11 11.51 29.54
N LEU A 648 -38.32 12.59 29.53
CA LEU A 648 -37.54 13.01 28.37
C LEU A 648 -36.07 12.69 28.59
N GLU A 649 -35.41 12.20 27.54
CA GLU A 649 -33.96 12.04 27.52
C GLU A 649 -33.40 12.45 26.17
N THR A 650 -32.11 12.77 26.15
CA THR A 650 -31.39 13.02 24.90
C THR A 650 -31.21 11.73 24.10
N ASP A 651 -31.48 11.79 22.79
CA ASP A 651 -31.26 10.65 21.89
C ASP A 651 -29.76 10.43 21.69
N MET A 652 -29.24 9.38 22.31
CA MET A 652 -27.80 9.08 22.27
C MET A 652 -27.38 8.31 21.01
N ARG A 653 -28.28 8.06 20.06
CA ARG A 653 -27.92 7.42 18.77
C ARG A 653 -27.11 8.39 17.91
N ALA A 654 -26.04 7.90 17.29
CA ALA A 654 -25.05 8.74 16.60
C ALA A 654 -25.66 9.68 15.54
N MET A 655 -26.63 9.21 14.75
CA MET A 655 -27.32 10.02 13.73
C MET A 655 -28.13 11.20 14.28
N HIS A 656 -28.48 11.19 15.57
CA HIS A 656 -29.26 12.24 16.25
C HIS A 656 -28.43 13.00 17.30
N ASN A 657 -27.10 12.78 17.34
CA ASN A 657 -26.24 13.41 18.34
C ASN A 657 -24.93 13.91 17.70
N PRO A 658 -24.89 15.18 17.26
CA PRO A 658 -23.70 15.79 16.67
C PRO A 658 -22.46 15.75 17.57
N THR A 659 -22.63 15.94 18.89
CA THR A 659 -21.53 15.87 19.86
C THR A 659 -20.91 14.47 19.91
N ARG A 660 -21.76 13.43 19.87
CA ARG A 660 -21.29 12.04 19.78
C ARG A 660 -20.55 11.78 18.45
N MET A 661 -21.04 12.29 17.33
CA MET A 661 -20.33 12.16 16.03
C MET A 661 -18.94 12.78 16.08
N LYS A 662 -18.77 13.93 16.74
CA LYS A 662 -17.45 14.54 16.97
C LYS A 662 -16.54 13.66 17.84
N ASN A 663 -17.09 13.02 18.88
CA ASN A 663 -16.31 12.10 19.71
C ASN A 663 -15.90 10.82 18.93
N ILE A 664 -16.76 10.30 18.04
CA ILE A 664 -16.42 9.19 17.12
C ILE A 664 -15.31 9.61 16.15
N GLU A 665 -15.38 10.83 15.60
CA GLU A 665 -14.31 11.38 14.76
C GLU A 665 -12.98 11.40 15.52
N LYS A 666 -12.96 11.88 16.77
CA LYS A 666 -11.74 11.89 17.59
C LYS A 666 -11.20 10.49 17.85
N ALA A 667 -12.06 9.53 18.19
CA ALA A 667 -11.67 8.13 18.34
C ALA A 667 -11.09 7.54 17.03
N THR A 668 -11.62 7.97 15.88
CA THR A 668 -11.09 7.58 14.55
C THR A 668 -9.72 8.21 14.30
N ARG A 669 -9.48 9.45 14.72
CA ARG A 669 -8.16 10.09 14.65
C ARG A 669 -7.15 9.44 15.60
N ASP A 670 -7.58 9.01 16.79
CA ASP A 670 -6.75 8.22 17.69
C ASP A 670 -6.36 6.87 17.06
N LEU A 671 -7.32 6.19 16.41
CA LEU A 671 -7.05 4.97 15.64
C LEU A 671 -5.97 5.20 14.57
N LEU A 672 -6.07 6.28 13.79
CA LEU A 672 -5.07 6.64 12.78
C LEU A 672 -3.69 6.89 13.38
N ARG A 673 -3.61 7.61 14.51
CA ARG A 673 -2.34 7.84 15.21
C ARG A 673 -1.67 6.52 15.59
N LYS A 674 -2.45 5.56 16.07
CA LYS A 674 -1.98 4.22 16.44
C LYS A 674 -1.59 3.38 15.23
N ILE A 675 -2.30 3.50 14.11
CA ILE A 675 -1.94 2.85 12.84
C ILE A 675 -0.59 3.40 12.31
N ASN A 676 -0.39 4.71 12.38
CA ASN A 676 0.85 5.34 11.91
C ASN A 676 2.04 5.11 12.86
N SER A 677 1.79 4.63 14.08
CA SER A 677 2.84 4.23 15.01
C SER A 677 3.28 2.80 14.70
N CYS A 678 4.34 2.65 13.92
CA CYS A 678 4.86 1.36 13.48
C CYS A 678 5.95 0.83 14.42
N CYS A 679 6.02 -0.50 14.55
CA CYS A 679 7.06 -1.15 15.33
C CYS A 679 8.45 -0.93 14.70
N PRO A 680 9.49 -0.55 15.47
CA PRO A 680 10.82 -0.34 14.94
C PRO A 680 11.50 -1.64 14.45
N GLU A 681 11.11 -2.81 14.97
CA GLU A 681 11.68 -4.09 14.52
C GLU A 681 10.98 -4.68 13.30
N CYS A 682 9.65 -4.78 13.32
CA CYS A 682 8.89 -5.49 12.27
C CYS A 682 8.08 -4.56 11.36
N SER A 683 8.12 -3.25 11.60
CA SER A 683 7.39 -2.22 10.86
C SER A 683 5.86 -2.37 10.86
N MET A 684 5.31 -3.27 11.69
CA MET A 684 3.86 -3.49 11.79
C MET A 684 3.19 -2.30 12.52
N PRO A 685 2.10 -1.73 11.97
CA PRO A 685 1.25 -0.76 12.64
C PRO A 685 0.77 -1.20 14.02
N GLY A 686 0.45 -0.24 14.89
CA GLY A 686 -0.09 -0.51 16.23
C GLY A 686 0.96 -0.66 17.32
N PHE A 687 2.14 -0.05 17.16
CA PHE A 687 3.15 0.07 18.21
C PHE A 687 2.76 1.18 19.17
N THR A 688 2.05 0.84 20.24
CA THR A 688 1.43 1.82 21.14
C THR A 688 1.75 1.50 22.60
N ILE A 689 1.47 2.46 23.48
CA ILE A 689 1.65 2.32 24.93
C ILE A 689 0.73 1.21 25.46
N THR A 690 1.30 0.16 26.03
CA THR A 690 0.57 -0.92 26.71
C THR A 690 0.63 -0.80 28.23
N SER A 691 1.63 -0.11 28.79
CA SER A 691 1.69 0.15 30.22
C SER A 691 2.31 1.51 30.57
N ARG A 692 1.92 2.04 31.73
CA ARG A 692 2.48 3.26 32.31
C ARG A 692 3.08 2.93 33.68
N ILE A 693 4.36 3.20 33.87
CA ILE A 693 5.08 3.02 35.13
C ILE A 693 5.00 4.33 35.91
N ARG A 694 4.34 4.30 37.07
CA ARG A 694 4.24 5.45 37.99
C ARG A 694 5.51 5.61 38.81
N GLY A 695 5.65 6.77 39.45
CA GLY A 695 6.76 7.05 40.38
C GLY A 695 7.70 8.15 39.89
N LEU A 696 7.18 9.16 39.17
CA LEU A 696 7.97 10.33 38.80
C LEU A 696 8.47 11.01 40.10
N PRO A 697 9.79 11.24 40.26
CA PRO A 697 10.34 11.76 41.51
C PRO A 697 9.89 13.20 41.76
N CYS A 698 9.49 13.53 42.99
CA CYS A 698 9.17 14.91 43.35
C CYS A 698 10.41 15.82 43.26
N ALA A 699 10.27 17.01 42.69
CA ALA A 699 11.35 18.00 42.57
C ALA A 699 11.93 18.47 43.93
N LEU A 700 11.14 18.35 45.02
CA LEU A 700 11.55 18.80 46.36
C LEU A 700 12.08 17.65 47.23
N CYS A 701 11.29 16.57 47.39
CA CYS A 701 11.62 15.48 48.33
C CYS A 701 12.10 14.20 47.65
N TYR A 702 12.12 14.13 46.32
CA TYR A 702 12.52 12.96 45.51
C TYR A 702 11.71 11.68 45.75
N MET A 703 10.67 11.72 46.58
CA MET A 703 9.75 10.59 46.77
C MET A 703 8.94 10.34 45.48
N PRO A 704 8.63 9.07 45.17
CA PRO A 704 7.85 8.71 43.99
C PRO A 704 6.42 9.25 44.10
N THR A 705 5.96 9.94 43.06
CA THR A 705 4.59 10.47 42.96
C THR A 705 3.65 9.51 42.20
N SER A 706 2.36 9.83 42.15
CA SER A 706 1.38 9.12 41.33
C SER A 706 1.53 9.37 39.82
N LEU A 707 2.37 10.33 39.43
CA LEU A 707 2.61 10.69 38.02
C LEU A 707 3.44 9.63 37.29
N THR A 708 3.30 9.61 35.96
CA THR A 708 3.96 8.65 35.07
C THR A 708 5.46 8.97 34.98
N ARG A 709 6.31 8.00 35.34
CA ARG A 709 7.76 8.06 35.15
C ARG A 709 8.16 7.55 33.77
N ALA A 710 7.53 6.49 33.30
CA ALA A 710 7.87 5.84 32.04
C ALA A 710 6.65 5.18 31.41
N VAL A 711 6.71 4.94 30.10
CA VAL A 711 5.70 4.16 29.36
C VAL A 711 6.37 3.02 28.61
N ILE A 712 5.65 1.91 28.48
CA ILE A 712 6.12 0.78 27.67
C ILE A 712 5.28 0.74 26.40
N TYR A 713 5.93 0.86 25.25
CA TYR A 713 5.37 0.52 23.95
C TYR A 713 5.56 -0.97 23.70
N GLN A 714 4.59 -1.60 23.05
CA GLN A 714 4.71 -3.00 22.68
C GLN A 714 4.11 -3.28 21.31
N CYS A 715 4.81 -4.11 20.53
CA CYS A 715 4.29 -4.61 19.26
C CYS A 715 3.45 -5.87 19.49
N GLN A 716 2.22 -5.87 18.98
CA GLN A 716 1.33 -7.04 19.07
C GLN A 716 1.79 -8.22 18.19
N LYS A 717 2.61 -7.98 17.15
CA LYS A 717 3.05 -9.01 16.20
C LYS A 717 4.34 -9.71 16.63
N CYS A 718 5.43 -8.97 16.85
CA CYS A 718 6.71 -9.57 17.23
C CYS A 718 6.96 -9.58 18.74
N GLY A 719 6.11 -8.94 19.55
CA GLY A 719 6.28 -8.87 21.00
C GLY A 719 7.31 -7.86 21.47
N PHE A 720 8.01 -7.16 20.56
CA PHE A 720 9.01 -6.14 20.89
C PHE A 720 8.46 -5.09 21.85
N THR A 721 9.22 -4.77 22.89
CA THR A 721 8.88 -3.74 23.88
C THR A 721 9.94 -2.66 23.93
N GLN A 722 9.51 -1.41 24.07
CA GLN A 722 10.40 -0.27 24.27
C GLN A 722 9.91 0.58 25.45
N GLU A 723 10.78 0.85 26.41
CA GLU A 723 10.52 1.79 27.50
C GLU A 723 10.92 3.21 27.06
N GLU A 724 10.00 4.15 27.21
CA GLU A 724 10.24 5.59 27.06
C GLU A 724 10.12 6.25 28.43
N LEU A 725 11.22 6.86 28.89
CA LEU A 725 11.25 7.62 30.14
C LEU A 725 10.68 9.02 29.94
N PHE A 726 9.95 9.52 30.92
CA PHE A 726 9.43 10.89 30.98
C PHE A 726 8.58 11.27 29.76
N PRO A 727 7.50 10.52 29.45
CA PRO A 727 6.66 10.74 28.27
C PRO A 727 6.03 12.15 28.22
N ASP A 728 5.86 12.77 29.39
CA ASP A 728 5.27 14.10 29.56
C ASP A 728 6.34 15.22 29.57
N GLY A 729 7.59 14.89 29.20
CA GLY A 729 8.72 15.83 29.04
C GLY A 729 9.33 16.35 30.34
N SER A 730 8.86 15.89 31.50
CA SER A 730 9.33 16.34 32.82
C SER A 730 10.01 15.20 33.58
N GLU A 731 11.26 15.41 34.02
CA GLU A 731 11.99 14.45 34.84
C GLU A 731 11.54 14.43 36.31
N TYR A 732 10.91 15.52 36.75
CA TYR A 732 10.46 15.71 38.12
C TYR A 732 8.99 16.15 38.19
N ALA A 733 8.31 15.69 39.23
CA ALA A 733 6.96 16.13 39.58
C ALA A 733 7.01 17.40 40.44
N GLU A 734 6.16 18.38 40.09
CA GLU A 734 5.94 19.56 40.93
C GLU A 734 5.47 19.15 42.35
N PRO A 735 5.93 19.84 43.42
CA PRO A 735 5.58 19.48 44.79
C PRO A 735 4.07 19.43 45.07
N VAL A 736 3.26 20.17 44.31
CA VAL A 736 1.78 20.14 44.39
C VAL A 736 1.18 18.77 44.06
N ASN A 737 1.88 17.96 43.25
CA ASN A 737 1.45 16.62 42.84
C ASN A 737 2.08 15.50 43.69
N CYS A 738 2.80 15.86 44.75
CA CYS A 738 3.46 14.90 45.65
C CYS A 738 2.64 14.71 46.92
N ASN A 739 2.13 13.51 47.15
CA ASN A 739 1.37 13.15 48.37
C ASN A 739 2.16 13.32 49.69
N TYR A 740 3.46 13.61 49.65
CA TYR A 740 4.27 13.91 50.83
C TYR A 740 4.46 15.42 51.05
N CYS A 741 4.75 16.17 49.98
CA CYS A 741 4.93 17.62 50.06
C CYS A 741 3.59 18.39 50.07
N ASN A 742 2.55 17.79 49.48
CA ASN A 742 1.17 18.27 49.43
C ASN A 742 0.22 17.08 49.68
N PRO A 743 0.14 16.59 50.93
CA PRO A 743 -0.66 15.43 51.31
C PRO A 743 -2.18 15.62 51.20
#